data_AF-A0A0K2TXL7-F1
#
_entry.id   AF-A0A0K2TXL7-F1
#
_cell.length_a   1.000
_cell.length_b   1.000
_cell.length_c   1.000
_cell.angle_alpha   90.00
_cell.angle_beta   90.00
_cell.angle_gamma   90.00
#
_symmetry.space_group_name_H-M   'P 1'
#
loop_
_entity.id
_entity.type
_entity.pdbx_description
1 polymer ?
#
loop_
_entity_poly.entity_id
_entity_poly.type
_entity_poly.pdbx_seq_one_letter_code
_entity_poly.pdbx_strand_id
1 'polypeptide(L)'
;MLSFDEGKYKSKGNKTATQIVGISLKMSFGGKMGCVPDHGIDLISAMDEGDLRLFSDILADDALDVNKEYSEYNNSTVLHLALSQPGKEEFALQVLLRPDLNPNIPHKIVRSFPIHLAAEIGAHEVIQSLIDINADVNARIENGNTALHLACLKSNANWIKDPILKQEAQCNYIKCVEALLKKENINIDCENNLGISPLYFGAEKGSQEIIQLLIKKGAYAKVEVDDESIEDHLNARFPAGTFSLTPANTQSKDTIENKLFSALYKESTSPGTFIATYNTYKDQTIKWNADNGAYSFLQYCCDLGFKSLVSFLIDEGADPNYYCPNYKMSPILLAAHHGYYKILKIFKELNNDIDFSAVDPFKKENILHKIIKRESKAYVNFEERNYEKCLSLIVDDEASFRSLIQPTINGADHLGNTPLHVAAQLGQEDTVRKLLRCSANIGIKNLRDETPILHISPEVMEEYLDDCLQGEGLITDERYKIVFSYSFLGPPLIDKKSEKASLLRPEPREMPNMVPQYNLPEAEPLWYMSQLPGHRALLTHPVITSFLCMKWRRMRHYFYINLLFYLLYVGFFTTYLLLKNSEMEIASGTLNTIRIIVMVLLVLLTIREFLQAFVSFRRYIFSVENILEISLVSLSFYICFTENLKTESSRSICVAALLLTWAEMVLLFGRHPKASTFVTMFKRISQNFILFLTWSISFIIAFALAFYIMLKKPATKEGEQPNPYFTTVERSLLKTITMSLTGEIEFESIEFDLPFGRIVFLLYVFFIMLVLVNLLNGLAVSDISSIQKEAEIVNHVSRIELISYFESMLLGDPFHFFSNWPPFSWGRKVPDCSCLRGVFQSRLMSKLIGLTLGSKRFLLFSERLAEKQAIFYPNRSRREKSQMGAHTSSKGLLDPETIVLDVEILEAAKMRLMRKQEVSLIATNQRINKIERSLRLMSKQQNYIIDLLTQMSSK
;
A
#
# COMPACT_ATOMS: atom_id res chain seq x y z
N MET A 1 31.30 -18.41 -28.48
CA MET A 1 31.75 -17.85 -27.18
C MET A 1 30.58 -17.13 -26.54
N LEU A 2 29.92 -17.80 -25.59
CA LEU A 2 29.34 -17.28 -24.34
C LEU A 2 28.76 -18.53 -23.66
N SER A 3 29.59 -19.07 -22.76
CA SER A 3 29.39 -20.27 -21.95
C SER A 3 28.33 -20.02 -20.88
N PHE A 4 27.31 -20.87 -20.81
CA PHE A 4 26.46 -20.97 -19.63
C PHE A 4 26.95 -22.15 -18.76
N ASP A 5 27.33 -21.80 -17.53
CA ASP A 5 27.83 -22.69 -16.49
C ASP A 5 26.83 -23.78 -16.08
N GLU A 6 27.31 -25.02 -16.02
CA GLU A 6 26.66 -26.15 -15.37
C GLU A 6 26.83 -26.04 -13.83
N GLY A 7 25.79 -25.59 -13.14
CA GLY A 7 25.69 -25.53 -11.69
C GLY A 7 24.82 -26.64 -11.09
N LYS A 8 25.48 -27.73 -10.68
CA LYS A 8 25.03 -28.85 -9.83
C LYS A 8 23.86 -28.56 -8.86
N TYR A 9 22.79 -29.36 -8.93
CA TYR A 9 22.01 -29.76 -7.75
C TYR A 9 22.11 -31.27 -7.55
N LYS A 10 22.79 -31.65 -6.47
CA LYS A 10 22.94 -33.04 -5.99
C LYS A 10 21.61 -33.53 -5.44
N SER A 11 21.08 -34.61 -6.00
CA SER A 11 20.12 -35.46 -5.30
C SER A 11 20.88 -36.28 -4.24
N LYS A 12 20.52 -36.12 -2.96
CA LYS A 12 20.80 -37.11 -1.93
C LYS A 12 19.51 -37.86 -1.70
N GLY A 13 19.48 -39.13 -2.08
CA GLY A 13 18.40 -40.03 -1.73
C GLY A 13 18.37 -40.35 -0.25
N ASN A 14 17.19 -40.70 0.25
CA ASN A 14 17.01 -41.66 1.32
C ASN A 14 15.87 -42.60 0.92
N LYS A 15 16.21 -43.87 0.77
CA LYS A 15 15.30 -45.00 0.70
C LYS A 15 14.78 -45.29 2.11
N THR A 16 13.51 -45.60 2.27
CA THR A 16 13.01 -46.78 3.00
C THR A 16 11.51 -46.91 2.78
N ALA A 17 11.12 -48.12 2.39
CA ALA A 17 9.77 -48.56 2.14
C ALA A 17 9.10 -49.02 3.45
N THR A 18 7.80 -48.80 3.58
CA THR A 18 6.89 -49.83 4.11
C THR A 18 5.45 -49.52 3.67
N GLN A 19 4.89 -50.46 2.90
CA GLN A 19 3.47 -50.60 2.63
C GLN A 19 2.68 -50.85 3.93
N ILE A 20 1.37 -50.54 3.91
CA ILE A 20 0.23 -51.33 4.41
C ILE A 20 -0.84 -50.44 5.10
N VAL A 21 -2.03 -50.45 4.47
CA VAL A 21 -3.39 -50.26 5.02
C VAL A 21 -3.88 -48.85 5.37
N GLY A 22 -4.85 -48.39 4.57
CA GLY A 22 -6.19 -48.10 5.07
C GLY A 22 -6.46 -46.66 5.52
N ILE A 23 -7.16 -45.93 4.64
CA ILE A 23 -8.28 -45.02 4.95
C ILE A 23 -8.03 -43.95 6.04
N SER A 24 -8.18 -42.70 5.58
CA SER A 24 -8.46 -41.49 6.37
C SER A 24 -7.24 -40.72 6.87
N LEU A 25 -6.82 -39.73 6.08
CA LEU A 25 -6.24 -38.50 6.62
C LEU A 25 -6.66 -37.32 5.73
N LYS A 26 -7.89 -36.87 5.98
CA LYS A 26 -8.36 -35.53 5.68
C LYS A 26 -7.49 -34.51 6.43
N MET A 27 -7.10 -33.48 5.69
CA MET A 27 -6.82 -32.11 6.16
C MET A 27 -5.67 -31.90 7.15
N SER A 28 -4.52 -31.47 6.63
CA SER A 28 -3.75 -30.38 7.26
C SER A 28 -2.73 -29.77 6.30
N PHE A 29 -3.19 -28.89 5.40
CA PHE A 29 -2.38 -27.72 5.03
C PHE A 29 -3.30 -26.50 5.07
N GLY A 30 -3.10 -25.69 6.12
CA GLY A 30 -3.80 -24.43 6.31
C GLY A 30 -3.27 -23.38 5.36
N GLY A 31 -3.89 -23.30 4.19
CA GLY A 31 -3.94 -22.10 3.34
C GLY A 31 -5.35 -21.54 3.39
N LYS A 32 -5.49 -20.24 3.65
CA LYS A 32 -6.78 -19.54 3.50
C LYS A 32 -7.28 -19.75 2.08
N MET A 33 -8.48 -20.29 1.90
CA MET A 33 -9.32 -19.97 0.75
C MET A 33 -10.77 -20.30 1.06
N GLY A 34 -11.61 -19.27 1.08
CA GLY A 34 -13.04 -19.43 0.82
C GLY A 34 -13.26 -19.58 -0.68
N CYS A 35 -12.58 -20.53 -1.32
CA CYS A 35 -12.74 -20.80 -2.73
C CYS A 35 -13.59 -22.04 -2.89
N VAL A 36 -14.61 -21.91 -3.73
CA VAL A 36 -15.23 -23.03 -4.44
C VAL A 36 -14.10 -23.92 -4.97
N PRO A 37 -14.13 -25.25 -4.79
CA PRO A 37 -13.11 -26.12 -5.37
C PRO A 37 -13.06 -25.86 -6.87
N ASP A 38 -11.92 -25.33 -7.33
CA ASP A 38 -11.69 -25.01 -8.72
C ASP A 38 -11.17 -26.29 -9.36
N HIS A 39 -12.08 -27.07 -9.97
CA HIS A 39 -11.79 -28.36 -10.62
C HIS A 39 -10.61 -28.30 -11.60
N GLY A 40 -10.29 -27.10 -12.09
CA GLY A 40 -9.12 -26.82 -12.92
C GLY A 40 -7.76 -26.99 -12.25
N ILE A 41 -7.62 -26.70 -10.96
CA ILE A 41 -6.36 -26.88 -10.21
C ILE A 41 -6.14 -28.37 -9.93
N ASP A 42 -7.21 -29.10 -9.58
CA ASP A 42 -7.17 -30.55 -9.37
C ASP A 42 -6.75 -31.27 -10.67
N LEU A 43 -7.22 -30.80 -11.83
CA LEU A 43 -6.80 -31.29 -13.15
C LEU A 43 -5.30 -31.10 -13.39
N ILE A 44 -4.73 -29.94 -13.04
CA ILE A 44 -3.29 -29.69 -13.17
C ILE A 44 -2.50 -30.61 -12.22
N SER A 45 -2.97 -30.81 -10.98
CA SER A 45 -2.31 -31.74 -10.06
C SER A 45 -2.32 -33.19 -10.54
N ALA A 46 -3.43 -33.65 -11.14
CA ALA A 46 -3.51 -34.99 -11.73
C ALA A 46 -2.52 -35.17 -12.89
N MET A 47 -2.33 -34.12 -13.70
CA MET A 47 -1.35 -34.10 -14.79
C MET A 47 0.10 -34.14 -14.24
N ASP A 48 0.42 -33.37 -13.20
CA ASP A 48 1.74 -33.35 -12.57
C ASP A 48 2.07 -34.72 -11.93
N GLU A 49 1.09 -35.36 -11.29
CA GLU A 49 1.20 -36.70 -10.71
C GLU A 49 1.25 -37.82 -11.78
N GLY A 50 0.77 -37.53 -13.00
CA GLY A 50 0.72 -38.48 -14.11
C GLY A 50 -0.44 -39.49 -14.03
N ASP A 51 -1.50 -39.17 -13.29
CA ASP A 51 -2.70 -40.01 -13.20
C ASP A 51 -3.66 -39.69 -14.34
N LEU A 52 -3.53 -40.45 -15.45
CA LEU A 52 -4.36 -40.30 -16.64
C LEU A 52 -5.85 -40.58 -16.37
N ARG A 53 -6.18 -41.44 -15.39
CA ARG A 53 -7.58 -41.80 -15.09
C ARG A 53 -8.28 -40.68 -14.36
N LEU A 54 -7.65 -40.19 -13.29
CA LEU A 54 -8.15 -39.03 -12.54
C LEU A 54 -8.26 -37.81 -13.45
N PHE A 55 -7.28 -37.60 -14.34
CA PHE A 55 -7.31 -36.53 -15.32
C PHE A 55 -8.50 -36.64 -16.28
N SER A 56 -8.76 -37.84 -16.82
CA SER A 56 -9.91 -38.08 -17.71
C SER A 56 -11.26 -37.91 -17.01
N ASP A 57 -11.35 -38.31 -15.73
CA ASP A 57 -12.57 -38.20 -14.94
C ASP A 57 -12.91 -36.74 -14.63
N ILE A 58 -11.91 -35.90 -14.33
CA ILE A 58 -12.10 -34.46 -14.09
C ILE A 58 -12.42 -33.73 -15.40
N LEU A 59 -11.81 -34.13 -16.52
CA LEU A 59 -12.05 -33.54 -17.84
C LEU A 59 -13.46 -33.86 -18.39
N ALA A 60 -14.10 -34.93 -17.91
CA ALA A 60 -15.47 -35.31 -18.26
C ALA A 60 -16.54 -34.40 -17.63
N ASP A 61 -16.17 -33.51 -16.70
CA ASP A 61 -17.09 -32.55 -16.10
C ASP A 61 -17.47 -31.43 -17.10
N ASP A 62 -18.76 -31.26 -17.35
CA ASP A 62 -19.30 -30.22 -18.24
C ASP A 62 -19.15 -28.81 -17.65
N ALA A 63 -18.92 -28.67 -16.35
CA ALA A 63 -18.72 -27.39 -15.68
C ALA A 63 -17.28 -26.85 -15.76
N LEU A 64 -16.33 -27.66 -16.24
CA LEU A 64 -14.92 -27.30 -16.33
C LEU A 64 -14.65 -26.40 -17.55
N ASP A 65 -14.11 -25.20 -17.30
CA ASP A 65 -13.57 -24.34 -18.36
C ASP A 65 -12.14 -24.76 -18.72
N VAL A 66 -12.01 -25.53 -19.80
CA VAL A 66 -10.72 -26.00 -20.32
C VAL A 66 -9.84 -24.89 -20.91
N ASN A 67 -10.42 -23.74 -21.23
CA ASN A 67 -9.72 -22.58 -21.78
C ASN A 67 -9.22 -21.62 -20.69
N LYS A 68 -9.48 -21.92 -19.42
CA LYS A 68 -9.08 -21.11 -18.29
C LYS A 68 -7.56 -20.96 -18.22
N GLU A 69 -7.13 -19.72 -18.03
CA GLU A 69 -5.73 -19.38 -17.82
C GLU A 69 -5.42 -19.28 -16.32
N TYR A 70 -4.34 -19.95 -15.90
CA TYR A 70 -3.97 -20.00 -14.48
C TYR A 70 -2.86 -18.99 -14.17
N SER A 71 -3.18 -17.99 -13.35
CA SER A 71 -2.23 -16.92 -12.99
C SER A 71 -1.00 -17.42 -12.24
N GLU A 72 -1.15 -18.50 -11.47
CA GLU A 72 -0.06 -19.16 -10.74
C GLU A 72 0.95 -19.83 -11.70
N TYR A 73 0.51 -20.17 -12.91
CA TYR A 73 1.30 -20.83 -13.95
C TYR A 73 1.49 -19.93 -15.18
N ASN A 74 1.88 -18.67 -14.95
CA ASN A 74 2.21 -17.72 -16.02
C ASN A 74 1.05 -17.41 -17.00
N ASN A 75 -0.20 -17.54 -16.55
CA ASN A 75 -1.41 -17.48 -17.39
C ASN A 75 -1.40 -18.50 -18.54
N SER A 76 -0.84 -19.68 -18.28
CA SER A 76 -0.90 -20.81 -19.21
C SER A 76 -2.27 -21.49 -19.13
N THR A 77 -2.78 -21.97 -20.25
CA THR A 77 -3.91 -22.92 -20.25
C THR A 77 -3.40 -24.33 -19.95
N VAL A 78 -4.30 -25.25 -19.59
CA VAL A 78 -3.97 -26.66 -19.35
C VAL A 78 -3.24 -27.28 -20.54
N LEU A 79 -3.66 -26.95 -21.76
CA LEU A 79 -3.01 -27.40 -22.99
C LEU A 79 -1.56 -26.92 -23.11
N HIS A 80 -1.27 -25.66 -22.74
CA HIS A 80 0.11 -25.15 -22.73
C HIS A 80 0.97 -25.87 -21.70
N LEU A 81 0.41 -26.19 -20.53
CA LEU A 81 1.13 -26.90 -19.47
C LEU A 81 1.45 -28.33 -19.88
N ALA A 82 0.49 -29.05 -20.47
CA ALA A 82 0.71 -30.39 -21.03
C ALA A 82 1.80 -30.38 -22.11
N LEU A 83 1.80 -29.37 -22.99
CA LEU A 83 2.81 -29.18 -24.02
C LEU A 83 4.14 -28.56 -23.53
N SER A 84 4.25 -28.17 -22.26
CA SER A 84 5.51 -27.67 -21.71
C SER A 84 6.34 -28.77 -21.05
N GLN A 85 5.69 -29.88 -20.67
CA GLN A 85 6.29 -30.99 -19.96
C GLN A 85 6.60 -32.15 -20.92
N PRO A 86 7.84 -32.67 -20.95
CA PRO A 86 8.18 -33.80 -21.81
C PRO A 86 7.45 -35.08 -21.37
N GLY A 87 6.89 -35.83 -22.33
CA GLY A 87 6.22 -37.11 -22.07
C GLY A 87 4.75 -37.02 -21.62
N LYS A 88 4.12 -35.84 -21.72
CA LYS A 88 2.70 -35.62 -21.38
C LYS A 88 1.79 -35.43 -22.60
N GLU A 89 2.23 -35.92 -23.76
CA GLU A 89 1.50 -35.79 -25.04
C GLU A 89 0.10 -36.43 -24.97
N GLU A 90 -0.06 -37.55 -24.26
CA GLU A 90 -1.35 -38.20 -24.03
C GLU A 90 -2.35 -37.30 -23.28
N PHE A 91 -1.88 -36.50 -22.31
CA PHE A 91 -2.72 -35.54 -21.59
C PHE A 91 -3.15 -34.40 -22.51
N ALA A 92 -2.24 -33.91 -23.37
CA ALA A 92 -2.57 -32.92 -24.39
C ALA A 92 -3.62 -33.46 -25.37
N LEU A 93 -3.49 -34.71 -25.82
CA LEU A 93 -4.47 -35.37 -26.69
C LEU A 93 -5.84 -35.51 -26.02
N GLN A 94 -5.89 -35.85 -24.73
CA GLN A 94 -7.16 -35.90 -24.00
C GLN A 94 -7.85 -34.52 -23.93
N VAL A 95 -7.10 -33.46 -23.63
CA VAL A 95 -7.63 -32.08 -23.63
C VAL A 95 -8.15 -31.69 -25.02
N LEU A 96 -7.47 -32.13 -26.09
CA LEU A 96 -7.83 -31.84 -27.47
C LEU A 96 -9.14 -32.51 -27.95
N LEU A 97 -9.62 -33.54 -27.25
CA LEU A 97 -10.89 -34.21 -27.55
C LEU A 97 -12.11 -33.40 -27.07
N ARG A 98 -11.91 -32.33 -26.29
CA ARG A 98 -12.99 -31.49 -25.76
C ARG A 98 -13.54 -30.56 -26.85
N PRO A 99 -14.86 -30.55 -27.10
CA PRO A 99 -15.47 -29.77 -28.19
C PRO A 99 -15.47 -28.25 -27.94
N ASP A 100 -15.32 -27.84 -26.67
CA ASP A 100 -15.30 -26.45 -26.18
C ASP A 100 -13.89 -25.83 -26.16
N LEU A 101 -12.85 -26.59 -26.53
CA LEU A 101 -11.47 -26.11 -26.53
C LEU A 101 -11.22 -25.10 -27.67
N ASN A 102 -10.59 -23.97 -27.33
CA ASN A 102 -10.06 -23.01 -28.31
C ASN A 102 -8.54 -23.24 -28.51
N PRO A 103 -8.11 -23.77 -29.66
CA PRO A 103 -6.70 -24.11 -29.90
C PRO A 103 -5.80 -22.88 -30.17
N ASN A 104 -6.38 -21.69 -30.31
CA ASN A 104 -5.67 -20.46 -30.73
C ASN A 104 -5.40 -19.47 -29.61
N ILE A 105 -5.42 -19.91 -28.34
CA ILE A 105 -5.04 -19.08 -27.19
C ILE A 105 -3.50 -19.01 -27.13
N PRO A 106 -2.86 -17.82 -27.18
CA PRO A 106 -1.40 -17.72 -27.08
C PRO A 106 -0.93 -17.70 -25.61
N HIS A 107 0.21 -18.33 -25.35
CA HIS A 107 0.93 -18.20 -24.09
C HIS A 107 1.37 -16.75 -23.87
N LYS A 108 0.89 -16.07 -22.81
CA LYS A 108 1.06 -14.62 -22.65
C LYS A 108 2.51 -14.12 -22.55
N ILE A 109 3.40 -14.91 -21.95
CA ILE A 109 4.82 -14.53 -21.80
C ILE A 109 5.61 -14.75 -23.10
N VAL A 110 5.64 -15.98 -23.61
CA VAL A 110 6.42 -16.37 -24.79
C VAL A 110 5.74 -15.98 -26.11
N ARG A 111 4.45 -15.60 -26.05
CA ARG A 111 3.59 -15.33 -27.22
C ARG A 111 3.57 -16.49 -28.22
N SER A 112 3.66 -17.73 -27.71
CA SER A 112 3.59 -18.97 -28.49
C SER A 112 2.20 -19.58 -28.43
N PHE A 113 1.71 -20.10 -29.56
CA PHE A 113 0.45 -20.85 -29.61
C PHE A 113 0.71 -22.33 -29.33
N PRO A 114 -0.30 -23.13 -28.91
CA PRO A 114 -0.16 -24.56 -28.68
C PRO A 114 0.49 -25.30 -29.85
N ILE A 115 0.16 -24.92 -31.09
CA ILE A 115 0.76 -25.50 -32.30
C ILE A 115 2.27 -25.24 -32.43
N HIS A 116 2.78 -24.12 -31.90
CA HIS A 116 4.21 -23.82 -31.88
C HIS A 116 4.96 -24.70 -30.89
N LEU A 117 4.38 -24.90 -29.69
CA LEU A 117 4.95 -25.78 -28.67
C LEU A 117 4.96 -27.24 -29.15
N ALA A 118 3.87 -27.69 -29.78
CA ALA A 118 3.79 -29.03 -30.38
C ALA A 118 4.84 -29.21 -31.50
N ALA A 119 5.05 -28.19 -32.34
CA ALA A 119 6.08 -28.21 -33.38
C ALA A 119 7.52 -28.15 -32.83
N GLU A 120 7.73 -27.51 -31.68
CA GLU A 120 9.02 -27.46 -31.01
C GLU A 120 9.40 -28.82 -30.40
N ILE A 121 8.44 -29.52 -29.79
CA ILE A 121 8.63 -30.85 -29.21
C ILE A 121 8.76 -31.95 -30.29
N GLY A 122 8.05 -31.80 -31.41
CA GLY A 122 7.94 -32.86 -32.43
C GLY A 122 6.74 -33.79 -32.20
N ALA A 123 5.70 -33.33 -31.49
CA ALA A 123 4.51 -34.11 -31.18
C ALA A 123 3.53 -34.15 -32.38
N HIS A 124 3.84 -35.00 -33.38
CA HIS A 124 3.11 -35.05 -34.64
C HIS A 124 1.62 -35.42 -34.49
N GLU A 125 1.26 -36.28 -33.53
CA GLU A 125 -0.13 -36.67 -33.24
C GLU A 125 -0.95 -35.50 -32.66
N VAL A 126 -0.31 -34.68 -31.81
CA VAL A 126 -0.90 -33.45 -31.27
C VAL A 126 -1.08 -32.41 -32.37
N ILE A 127 -0.13 -32.27 -33.29
CA ILE A 127 -0.28 -31.37 -34.45
C ILE A 127 -1.43 -31.80 -35.35
N GLN A 128 -1.57 -33.10 -35.64
CA GLN A 128 -2.70 -33.61 -36.43
C GLN A 128 -4.03 -33.28 -35.75
N SER A 129 -4.14 -33.58 -34.45
CA SER A 129 -5.35 -33.27 -33.67
C SER A 129 -5.64 -31.76 -33.63
N LEU A 130 -4.63 -30.91 -33.43
CA LEU A 130 -4.79 -29.45 -33.48
C LEU A 130 -5.27 -28.95 -34.85
N ILE A 131 -4.78 -29.56 -35.94
CA ILE A 131 -5.24 -29.25 -37.30
C ILE A 131 -6.71 -29.64 -37.49
N ASP A 132 -7.13 -30.79 -36.97
CA ASP A 132 -8.51 -31.28 -37.06
C ASP A 132 -9.50 -30.37 -36.32
N ILE A 133 -9.08 -29.74 -35.22
CA ILE A 133 -9.85 -28.74 -34.46
C ILE A 133 -9.65 -27.31 -35.02
N ASN A 134 -9.11 -27.19 -36.23
CA ASN A 134 -8.92 -25.95 -36.98
C ASN A 134 -7.99 -24.91 -36.32
N ALA A 135 -6.91 -25.34 -35.67
CA ALA A 135 -5.84 -24.44 -35.22
C ALA A 135 -5.24 -23.62 -36.39
N ASP A 136 -4.82 -22.39 -36.10
CA ASP A 136 -4.16 -21.51 -37.06
C ASP A 136 -2.70 -21.94 -37.28
N VAL A 137 -2.45 -22.58 -38.42
CA VAL A 137 -1.12 -23.08 -38.83
C VAL A 137 -0.16 -21.96 -39.23
N ASN A 138 -0.67 -20.77 -39.53
CA ASN A 138 0.11 -19.62 -40.00
C ASN A 138 0.32 -18.57 -38.89
N ALA A 139 -0.13 -18.85 -37.66
CA ALA A 139 0.13 -18.00 -36.51
C ALA A 139 1.63 -17.75 -36.35
N ARG A 140 2.00 -16.53 -35.96
CA ARG A 140 3.40 -16.10 -35.81
C ARG A 140 3.70 -15.79 -34.35
N ILE A 141 4.84 -16.28 -33.85
CA ILE A 141 5.37 -15.90 -32.53
C ILE A 141 6.16 -14.59 -32.59
N GLU A 142 6.66 -14.10 -31.46
CA GLU A 142 7.35 -12.80 -31.34
C GLU A 142 8.48 -12.58 -32.37
N ASN A 143 9.21 -13.65 -32.71
CA ASN A 143 10.31 -13.61 -33.69
C ASN A 143 9.83 -13.74 -35.15
N GLY A 144 8.52 -13.77 -35.41
CA GLY A 144 7.91 -13.98 -36.72
C GLY A 144 7.87 -15.43 -37.19
N ASN A 145 8.41 -16.37 -36.41
CA ASN A 145 8.42 -17.79 -36.74
C ASN A 145 7.00 -18.37 -36.70
N THR A 146 6.69 -19.25 -37.65
CA THR A 146 5.49 -20.10 -37.64
C THR A 146 5.82 -21.49 -37.09
N ALA A 147 4.81 -22.33 -36.83
CA ALA A 147 5.02 -23.73 -36.46
C ALA A 147 5.90 -24.49 -37.47
N LEU A 148 5.78 -24.16 -38.77
CA LEU A 148 6.61 -24.75 -39.83
C LEU A 148 8.10 -24.38 -39.69
N HIS A 149 8.41 -23.13 -39.29
CA HIS A 149 9.79 -22.72 -39.01
C HIS A 149 10.40 -23.52 -37.85
N LEU A 150 9.66 -23.71 -36.76
CA LEU A 150 10.14 -24.42 -35.57
C LEU A 150 10.41 -25.90 -35.86
N ALA A 151 9.52 -26.57 -36.60
CA ALA A 151 9.69 -27.95 -37.01
C ALA A 151 10.92 -28.13 -37.93
N CYS A 152 11.14 -27.21 -38.87
CA CYS A 152 12.32 -27.24 -39.75
C CYS A 152 13.63 -26.93 -39.00
N LEU A 153 13.60 -26.01 -38.02
CA LEU A 153 14.78 -25.65 -37.23
C LEU A 153 15.27 -26.79 -36.32
N LYS A 154 14.34 -27.57 -35.76
CA LYS A 154 14.64 -28.65 -34.80
C LYS A 154 14.83 -30.03 -35.46
N SER A 155 14.65 -30.11 -36.78
CA SER A 155 14.59 -31.36 -37.54
C SER A 155 15.81 -32.27 -37.42
N ASN A 156 17.02 -31.76 -37.19
CA ASN A 156 18.22 -32.59 -37.07
C ASN A 156 18.37 -33.22 -35.66
N ALA A 157 17.57 -32.79 -34.69
CA ALA A 157 17.56 -33.32 -33.32
C ALA A 157 18.97 -33.46 -32.68
N ASN A 158 19.93 -32.59 -33.05
CA ASN A 158 21.32 -32.68 -32.60
C ASN A 158 21.52 -32.53 -31.08
N TRP A 159 20.50 -32.06 -30.37
CA TRP A 159 20.46 -31.98 -28.92
C TRP A 159 20.28 -33.36 -28.24
N ILE A 160 19.85 -34.39 -28.98
CA ILE A 160 19.77 -35.78 -28.52
C ILE A 160 21.10 -36.49 -28.78
N LYS A 161 21.73 -36.99 -27.72
CA LYS A 161 23.02 -37.71 -27.80
C LYS A 161 22.85 -39.18 -28.19
N ASP A 162 21.71 -39.78 -27.85
CA ASP A 162 21.42 -41.17 -28.14
C ASP A 162 20.99 -41.35 -29.61
N PRO A 163 21.68 -42.19 -30.40
CA PRO A 163 21.45 -42.29 -31.84
C PRO A 163 20.06 -42.84 -32.19
N ILE A 164 19.51 -43.72 -31.35
CA ILE A 164 18.17 -44.32 -31.56
C ILE A 164 17.08 -43.25 -31.36
N LEU A 165 17.12 -42.54 -30.23
CA LEU A 165 16.18 -41.46 -29.92
C LEU A 165 16.32 -40.28 -30.89
N LYS A 166 17.54 -40.03 -31.39
CA LYS A 166 17.80 -39.01 -32.41
C LYS A 166 17.08 -39.35 -33.73
N GLN A 167 17.16 -40.60 -34.18
CA GLN A 167 16.49 -41.04 -35.40
C GLN A 167 14.96 -40.98 -35.23
N GLU A 168 14.43 -41.40 -34.09
CA GLU A 168 13.00 -41.33 -33.78
C GLU A 168 12.48 -39.88 -33.77
N ALA A 169 13.20 -38.96 -33.12
CA ALA A 169 12.85 -37.54 -33.12
C ALA A 169 12.89 -36.95 -34.55
N GLN A 170 13.90 -37.27 -35.35
CA GLN A 170 13.98 -36.86 -36.75
C GLN A 170 12.74 -37.34 -37.55
N CYS A 171 12.35 -38.60 -37.39
CA CYS A 171 11.12 -39.13 -37.99
C CYS A 171 9.87 -38.39 -37.52
N ASN A 172 9.78 -38.05 -36.24
CA ASN A 172 8.66 -37.29 -35.69
C ASN A 172 8.57 -35.87 -36.27
N TYR A 173 9.69 -35.15 -36.39
CA TYR A 173 9.71 -33.83 -37.05
C TYR A 173 9.33 -33.89 -38.53
N ILE A 174 9.74 -34.94 -39.26
CA ILE A 174 9.31 -35.15 -40.64
C ILE A 174 7.79 -35.33 -40.71
N LYS A 175 7.22 -36.17 -39.84
CA LYS A 175 5.76 -36.35 -39.75
C LYS A 175 5.03 -35.08 -39.32
N CYS A 176 5.61 -34.25 -38.45
CA CYS A 176 5.07 -32.93 -38.10
C CYS A 176 4.98 -32.03 -39.34
N VAL A 177 6.06 -31.95 -40.13
CA VAL A 177 6.10 -31.17 -41.37
C VAL A 177 5.08 -31.72 -42.38
N GLU A 178 4.99 -33.03 -42.54
CA GLU A 178 3.95 -33.65 -43.39
C GLU A 178 2.53 -33.31 -42.93
N ALA A 179 2.27 -33.35 -41.61
CA ALA A 179 0.97 -33.00 -41.05
C ALA A 179 0.62 -31.52 -41.31
N LEU A 180 1.55 -30.60 -41.09
CA LEU A 180 1.37 -29.17 -41.38
C LEU A 180 1.12 -28.94 -42.87
N LEU A 181 1.86 -29.61 -43.76
CA LEU A 181 1.75 -29.48 -45.22
C LEU A 181 0.50 -30.14 -45.83
N LYS A 182 -0.27 -30.92 -45.06
CA LYS A 182 -1.57 -31.46 -45.51
C LYS A 182 -2.67 -30.40 -45.59
N LYS A 183 -2.60 -29.33 -44.79
CA LYS A 183 -3.62 -28.27 -44.77
C LYS A 183 -3.52 -27.39 -46.02
N GLU A 184 -4.64 -27.18 -46.73
CA GLU A 184 -4.66 -26.45 -48.02
C GLU A 184 -4.23 -24.98 -47.92
N ASN A 185 -4.42 -24.33 -46.76
CA ASN A 185 -4.14 -22.91 -46.55
C ASN A 185 -2.79 -22.60 -45.87
N ILE A 186 -1.85 -23.54 -45.83
CA ILE A 186 -0.53 -23.29 -45.21
C ILE A 186 0.33 -22.36 -46.08
N ASN A 187 0.90 -21.32 -45.47
CA ASN A 187 1.86 -20.44 -46.13
C ASN A 187 3.26 -21.05 -46.03
N ILE A 188 3.68 -21.74 -47.07
CA ILE A 188 4.95 -22.50 -47.12
C ILE A 188 6.16 -21.56 -47.12
N ASP A 189 6.06 -20.42 -47.80
CA ASP A 189 7.14 -19.43 -47.96
C ASP A 189 6.97 -18.26 -46.98
N CYS A 190 6.47 -18.53 -45.77
CA CYS A 190 6.36 -17.52 -44.73
C CYS A 190 7.75 -17.02 -44.30
N GLU A 191 7.96 -15.70 -44.23
CA GLU A 191 9.20 -15.13 -43.71
C GLU A 191 9.04 -14.74 -42.22
N ASN A 192 10.05 -15.04 -41.41
CA ASN A 192 10.15 -14.55 -40.04
C ASN A 192 10.68 -13.11 -39.97
N ASN A 193 10.87 -12.54 -38.78
CA ASN A 193 11.31 -11.14 -38.63
C ASN A 193 12.71 -10.85 -39.20
N LEU A 194 13.50 -11.88 -39.48
CA LEU A 194 14.81 -11.81 -40.12
C LEU A 194 14.74 -12.04 -41.63
N GLY A 195 13.55 -12.21 -42.20
CA GLY A 195 13.34 -12.57 -43.61
C GLY A 195 13.58 -14.04 -43.91
N ILE A 196 13.89 -14.88 -42.91
CA ILE A 196 14.26 -16.28 -43.11
C ILE A 196 13.00 -17.12 -43.37
N SER A 197 13.06 -18.02 -44.36
CA SER A 197 11.98 -18.96 -44.69
C SER A 197 12.18 -20.33 -44.04
N PRO A 198 11.12 -21.17 -43.93
CA PRO A 198 11.24 -22.53 -43.42
C PRO A 198 12.17 -23.41 -44.26
N LEU A 199 12.22 -23.16 -45.58
CA LEU A 199 13.12 -23.85 -46.51
C LEU A 199 14.59 -23.57 -46.18
N TYR A 200 14.93 -22.33 -45.82
CA TYR A 200 16.28 -21.98 -45.37
C TYR A 200 16.68 -22.79 -44.13
N PHE A 201 15.80 -22.90 -43.11
CA PHE A 201 16.10 -23.72 -41.93
C PHE A 201 16.28 -25.22 -42.28
N GLY A 202 15.47 -25.75 -43.20
CA GLY A 202 15.65 -27.10 -43.71
C GLY A 202 17.03 -27.32 -44.35
N ALA A 203 17.50 -26.36 -45.15
CA ALA A 203 18.83 -26.36 -45.78
C ALA A 203 19.96 -26.23 -44.74
N GLU A 204 19.84 -25.29 -43.81
CA GLU A 204 20.81 -25.03 -42.73
C GLU A 204 20.97 -26.23 -41.79
N LYS A 205 19.92 -27.02 -41.57
CA LYS A 205 19.98 -28.24 -40.75
C LYS A 205 20.37 -29.49 -41.53
N GLY A 206 20.32 -29.45 -42.85
CA GLY A 206 20.74 -30.55 -43.73
C GLY A 206 19.71 -31.69 -43.82
N SER A 207 18.43 -31.42 -43.61
CA SER A 207 17.37 -32.43 -43.63
C SER A 207 16.81 -32.64 -45.04
N GLN A 208 17.42 -33.56 -45.80
CA GLN A 208 17.05 -33.85 -47.19
C GLN A 208 15.56 -34.15 -47.39
N GLU A 209 14.95 -34.94 -46.51
CA GLU A 209 13.54 -35.36 -46.62
C GLU A 209 12.58 -34.18 -46.44
N ILE A 210 12.85 -33.27 -45.49
CA ILE A 210 12.04 -32.06 -45.28
C ILE A 210 12.17 -31.11 -46.48
N ILE A 211 13.39 -30.95 -47.02
CA ILE A 211 13.61 -30.14 -48.23
C ILE A 211 12.82 -30.72 -49.41
N GLN A 212 12.83 -32.04 -49.61
CA GLN A 212 12.03 -32.70 -50.65
C GLN A 212 10.52 -32.49 -50.45
N LEU A 213 10.03 -32.58 -49.22
CA LEU A 213 8.61 -32.36 -48.89
C LEU A 213 8.16 -30.93 -49.16
N LEU A 214 8.97 -29.94 -48.78
CA LEU A 214 8.70 -28.53 -49.03
C LEU A 214 8.70 -28.20 -50.53
N ILE A 215 9.70 -28.70 -51.28
CA ILE A 215 9.79 -28.50 -52.73
C ILE A 215 8.63 -29.20 -53.46
N LYS A 216 8.27 -30.42 -53.08
CA LYS A 216 7.13 -31.16 -53.65
C LYS A 216 5.80 -30.41 -53.49
N LYS A 217 5.67 -29.60 -52.44
CA LYS A 217 4.50 -28.77 -52.15
C LYS A 217 4.57 -27.37 -52.74
N GLY A 218 5.63 -27.03 -53.47
CA GLY A 218 5.76 -25.77 -54.22
C GLY A 218 6.52 -24.66 -53.49
N ALA A 219 7.32 -24.97 -52.46
CA ALA A 219 8.24 -23.99 -51.86
C ALA A 219 9.25 -23.48 -52.88
N TYR A 220 9.49 -22.17 -52.92
CA TYR A 220 10.44 -21.55 -53.85
C TYR A 220 11.53 -20.76 -53.13
N ALA A 221 12.70 -20.63 -53.76
CA ALA A 221 13.83 -19.89 -53.21
C ALA A 221 13.74 -18.41 -53.60
N LYS A 222 13.33 -17.54 -52.66
CA LYS A 222 13.30 -16.08 -52.89
C LYS A 222 14.24 -15.28 -51.97
N VAL A 223 14.77 -15.87 -50.90
CA VAL A 223 15.41 -15.10 -49.82
C VAL A 223 16.93 -15.17 -49.92
N GLU A 224 17.54 -14.01 -50.11
CA GLU A 224 18.96 -13.74 -49.81
C GLU A 224 19.06 -13.37 -48.33
N VAL A 225 19.82 -14.15 -47.56
CA VAL A 225 20.15 -13.86 -46.16
C VAL A 225 21.65 -13.59 -46.13
N ASP A 226 22.06 -12.38 -45.76
CA ASP A 226 23.47 -11.96 -45.70
C ASP A 226 24.25 -12.16 -47.03
N ASP A 227 23.67 -11.76 -48.17
CA ASP A 227 24.24 -11.88 -49.53
C ASP A 227 24.49 -13.32 -50.03
N GLU A 228 24.03 -14.35 -49.30
CA GLU A 228 24.06 -15.75 -49.73
C GLU A 228 22.64 -16.24 -50.09
N SER A 229 22.51 -16.91 -51.24
CA SER A 229 21.22 -17.48 -51.66
C SER A 229 20.96 -18.84 -51.00
N ILE A 230 19.69 -19.21 -50.82
CA ILE A 230 19.31 -20.57 -50.39
C ILE A 230 19.88 -21.62 -51.37
N GLU A 231 20.02 -21.28 -52.65
CA GLU A 231 20.66 -22.14 -53.66
C GLU A 231 22.13 -22.40 -53.36
N ASP A 232 22.88 -21.38 -52.96
CA ASP A 232 24.27 -21.51 -52.55
C ASP A 232 24.41 -22.38 -51.30
N HIS A 233 23.50 -22.23 -50.32
CA HIS A 233 23.50 -23.04 -49.10
C HIS A 233 23.15 -24.51 -49.37
N LEU A 234 22.23 -24.77 -50.31
CA LEU A 234 21.89 -26.12 -50.77
C LEU A 234 23.06 -26.75 -51.55
N ASN A 235 23.72 -25.99 -52.43
CA ASN A 235 24.86 -26.46 -53.23
C ASN A 235 26.15 -26.65 -52.40
N ALA A 236 26.31 -25.91 -51.29
CA ALA A 236 27.42 -26.08 -50.36
C ALA A 236 27.31 -27.37 -49.53
N ARG A 237 26.08 -27.85 -49.29
CA ARG A 237 25.80 -28.95 -48.36
C ARG A 237 25.40 -30.26 -49.02
N PHE A 238 24.85 -30.19 -50.23
CA PHE A 238 24.44 -31.33 -51.04
C PHE A 238 25.12 -31.28 -52.42
N PRO A 239 25.32 -32.42 -53.10
CA PRO A 239 25.85 -32.43 -54.46
C PRO A 239 25.01 -31.56 -55.40
N ALA A 240 25.66 -30.81 -56.30
CA ALA A 240 24.98 -29.94 -57.25
C ALA A 240 23.95 -30.73 -58.08
N GLY A 241 22.70 -30.23 -58.16
CA GLY A 241 21.60 -30.85 -58.91
C GLY A 241 20.71 -31.81 -58.13
N THR A 242 20.86 -31.91 -56.80
CA THR A 242 20.01 -32.79 -55.95
C THR A 242 18.56 -32.30 -55.85
N PHE A 243 18.32 -31.00 -56.03
CA PHE A 243 17.00 -30.38 -55.92
C PHE A 243 16.74 -29.47 -57.13
N SER A 244 15.54 -29.51 -57.70
CA SER A 244 15.10 -28.62 -58.78
C SER A 244 14.07 -27.63 -58.20
N LEU A 245 14.48 -26.37 -58.08
CA LEU A 245 13.64 -25.30 -57.52
C LEU A 245 12.75 -24.69 -58.61
N THR A 246 11.50 -24.39 -58.27
CA THR A 246 10.55 -23.73 -59.18
C THR A 246 10.70 -22.21 -59.10
N PRO A 247 10.78 -21.48 -60.23
CA PRO A 247 10.80 -20.02 -60.22
C PRO A 247 9.44 -19.42 -59.79
N ALA A 248 9.50 -18.35 -58.99
CA ALA A 248 8.35 -17.78 -58.26
C ALA A 248 7.23 -17.21 -59.15
N ASN A 249 5.98 -17.43 -58.75
CA ASN A 249 4.81 -16.73 -59.28
C ASN A 249 4.27 -15.78 -58.17
N THR A 250 4.49 -14.47 -58.34
CA THR A 250 4.31 -13.44 -57.30
C THR A 250 2.86 -12.97 -57.17
N GLN A 251 2.12 -13.51 -56.20
CA GLN A 251 0.87 -12.90 -55.71
C GLN A 251 0.67 -13.08 -54.19
N SER A 252 1.55 -12.50 -53.36
CA SER A 252 1.19 -12.13 -51.98
C SER A 252 0.94 -10.62 -51.95
N LYS A 253 -0.19 -10.19 -51.37
CA LYS A 253 -0.54 -8.77 -51.19
C LYS A 253 0.37 -8.15 -50.12
N ASP A 254 1.60 -7.79 -50.50
CA ASP A 254 2.50 -7.01 -49.64
C ASP A 254 1.96 -5.58 -49.51
N THR A 255 1.34 -5.28 -48.38
CA THR A 255 0.97 -3.91 -48.03
C THR A 255 2.23 -3.07 -47.74
N ILE A 256 2.16 -1.77 -47.98
CA ILE A 256 3.29 -0.84 -47.80
C ILE A 256 3.74 -0.84 -46.33
N GLU A 257 2.79 -0.95 -45.41
CA GLU A 257 3.01 -1.01 -43.97
C GLU A 257 3.86 -2.22 -43.57
N ASN A 258 3.64 -3.39 -44.18
CA ASN A 258 4.44 -4.59 -43.89
C ASN A 258 5.90 -4.41 -44.31
N LYS A 259 6.16 -3.69 -45.42
CA LYS A 259 7.51 -3.33 -45.86
C LYS A 259 8.17 -2.29 -44.95
N LEU A 260 7.39 -1.33 -44.46
CA LEU A 260 7.87 -0.37 -43.45
C LEU A 260 8.20 -1.06 -42.13
N PHE A 261 7.38 -2.02 -41.67
CA PHE A 261 7.68 -2.81 -40.47
C PHE A 261 8.94 -3.66 -40.65
N SER A 262 9.12 -4.33 -41.81
CA SER A 262 10.33 -5.10 -42.06
C SER A 262 11.58 -4.22 -42.08
N ALA A 263 11.50 -3.00 -42.63
CA ALA A 263 12.58 -2.02 -42.54
C ALA A 263 12.84 -1.56 -41.09
N LEU A 264 11.78 -1.34 -40.31
CA LEU A 264 11.87 -0.93 -38.90
C LEU A 264 12.56 -2.00 -38.02
N TYR A 265 12.29 -3.29 -38.29
CA TYR A 265 12.95 -4.40 -37.59
C TYR A 265 14.45 -4.48 -37.92
N LYS A 266 14.80 -4.22 -39.18
CA LYS A 266 16.19 -4.17 -39.67
C LYS A 266 16.95 -2.92 -39.20
N GLU A 267 16.25 -1.89 -38.74
CA GLU A 267 16.88 -0.67 -38.21
C GLU A 267 17.79 -0.95 -36.98
N SER A 268 17.56 -2.07 -36.29
CA SER A 268 18.42 -2.54 -35.19
C SER A 268 19.82 -2.99 -35.66
N THR A 269 19.95 -3.44 -36.91
CA THR A 269 21.22 -3.91 -37.51
C THR A 269 21.85 -2.85 -38.42
N SER A 270 21.05 -2.04 -39.12
CA SER A 270 21.52 -0.95 -40.00
C SER A 270 20.70 0.34 -39.82
N PRO A 271 21.27 1.42 -39.25
CA PRO A 271 20.54 2.68 -39.11
C PRO A 271 20.34 3.37 -40.47
N GLY A 272 19.10 3.82 -40.73
CA GLY A 272 18.70 4.56 -41.94
C GLY A 272 17.85 3.77 -42.94
N THR A 273 17.65 2.47 -42.74
CA THR A 273 16.85 1.61 -43.64
C THR A 273 15.38 2.01 -43.68
N PHE A 274 14.79 2.37 -42.54
CA PHE A 274 13.42 2.81 -42.45
C PHE A 274 13.17 4.09 -43.27
N ILE A 275 14.05 5.09 -43.12
CA ILE A 275 13.94 6.37 -43.83
C ILE A 275 14.14 6.17 -45.35
N ALA A 276 15.08 5.30 -45.76
CA ALA A 276 15.27 4.96 -47.17
C ALA A 276 14.01 4.29 -47.78
N THR A 277 13.41 3.38 -47.03
CA THR A 277 12.17 2.69 -47.44
C THR A 277 11.01 3.67 -47.49
N TYR A 278 10.87 4.56 -46.50
CA TYR A 278 9.88 5.63 -46.50
C TYR A 278 10.02 6.56 -47.71
N ASN A 279 11.24 7.03 -48.02
CA ASN A 279 11.47 7.91 -49.16
C ASN A 279 11.02 7.29 -50.49
N THR A 280 11.04 5.95 -50.59
CA THR A 280 10.57 5.22 -51.77
C THR A 280 9.04 5.23 -51.91
N TYR A 281 8.31 5.31 -50.80
CA TYR A 281 6.83 5.25 -50.76
C TYR A 281 6.18 6.54 -50.26
N LYS A 282 6.93 7.65 -50.20
CA LYS A 282 6.51 8.93 -49.61
C LYS A 282 5.23 9.52 -50.23
N ASP A 283 5.03 9.28 -51.53
CA ASP A 283 3.89 9.82 -52.27
C ASP A 283 2.59 9.00 -52.07
N GLN A 284 2.64 7.92 -51.28
CA GLN A 284 1.50 7.04 -51.02
C GLN A 284 0.91 7.30 -49.62
N THR A 285 -0.39 7.06 -49.47
CA THR A 285 -1.08 7.25 -48.18
C THR A 285 -0.68 6.15 -47.19
N ILE A 286 0.25 6.45 -46.29
CA ILE A 286 0.70 5.54 -45.23
C ILE A 286 -0.22 5.65 -44.02
N LYS A 287 -0.65 4.51 -43.47
CA LYS A 287 -1.38 4.47 -42.19
C LYS A 287 -0.41 4.38 -41.01
N TRP A 288 -0.09 5.51 -40.39
CA TRP A 288 0.85 5.56 -39.26
C TRP A 288 0.39 4.85 -37.99
N ASN A 289 -0.93 4.72 -37.80
CA ASN A 289 -1.53 3.94 -36.70
C ASN A 289 -1.77 2.48 -37.09
N ALA A 290 -1.15 1.97 -38.16
CA ALA A 290 -1.17 0.54 -38.44
C ALA A 290 -0.36 -0.22 -37.40
N ASP A 291 -0.79 -1.46 -37.14
CA ASP A 291 -0.10 -2.39 -36.27
C ASP A 291 0.07 -3.74 -36.96
N ASN A 292 1.13 -4.45 -36.58
CA ASN A 292 1.45 -5.79 -37.05
C ASN A 292 0.84 -6.88 -36.16
N GLY A 293 -0.17 -6.54 -35.34
CA GLY A 293 -0.74 -7.42 -34.32
C GLY A 293 0.07 -7.56 -33.03
N ALA A 294 1.30 -7.02 -32.95
CA ALA A 294 2.12 -6.99 -31.73
C ALA A 294 2.48 -5.57 -31.29
N TYR A 295 2.82 -4.69 -32.23
CA TYR A 295 3.23 -3.30 -32.00
C TYR A 295 2.70 -2.39 -33.09
N SER A 296 2.34 -1.15 -32.72
CA SER A 296 2.31 -0.04 -33.67
C SER A 296 3.73 0.44 -33.98
N PHE A 297 3.91 1.17 -35.09
CA PHE A 297 5.21 1.78 -35.44
C PHE A 297 5.79 2.58 -34.27
N LEU A 298 4.96 3.41 -33.62
CA LEU A 298 5.38 4.25 -32.51
C LEU A 298 5.68 3.43 -31.24
N GLN A 299 4.87 2.40 -30.92
CA GLN A 299 5.15 1.52 -29.78
C GLN A 299 6.51 0.83 -29.94
N TYR A 300 6.84 0.36 -31.15
CA TYR A 300 8.13 -0.29 -31.42
C TYR A 300 9.31 0.68 -31.30
N CYS A 301 9.20 1.89 -31.87
CA CYS A 301 10.24 2.91 -31.71
C CYS A 301 10.47 3.31 -30.24
N CYS A 302 9.40 3.37 -29.43
CA CYS A 302 9.49 3.66 -28.01
C CYS A 302 10.07 2.49 -27.19
N ASP A 303 9.83 1.25 -27.60
CA ASP A 303 10.38 0.05 -26.95
C ASP A 303 11.90 -0.07 -27.19
N LEU A 304 12.39 0.28 -28.39
CA LEU A 304 13.82 0.27 -28.72
C LEU A 304 14.58 1.55 -28.36
N GLY A 305 13.88 2.65 -28.09
CA GLY A 305 14.48 3.93 -27.75
C GLY A 305 14.95 4.77 -28.94
N PHE A 306 14.38 4.60 -30.14
CA PHE A 306 14.79 5.35 -31.34
C PHE A 306 14.21 6.76 -31.39
N LYS A 307 14.83 7.69 -30.68
CA LYS A 307 14.38 9.10 -30.58
C LYS A 307 14.10 9.77 -31.93
N SER A 308 15.01 9.63 -32.92
CA SER A 308 14.88 10.27 -34.24
C SER A 308 13.66 9.81 -35.01
N LEU A 309 13.37 8.50 -34.96
CA LEU A 309 12.19 7.92 -35.58
C LEU A 309 10.92 8.29 -34.83
N VAL A 310 10.97 8.41 -33.49
CA VAL A 310 9.82 8.90 -32.71
C VAL A 310 9.46 10.33 -33.11
N SER A 311 10.43 11.25 -33.20
CA SER A 311 10.15 12.62 -33.67
C SER A 311 9.58 12.62 -35.08
N PHE A 312 10.17 11.84 -35.99
CA PHE A 312 9.74 11.75 -37.37
C PHE A 312 8.30 11.22 -37.51
N LEU A 313 7.94 10.15 -36.80
CA LEU A 313 6.59 9.57 -36.85
C LEU A 313 5.53 10.54 -36.30
N ILE A 314 5.86 11.30 -35.26
CA ILE A 314 4.95 12.30 -34.70
C ILE A 314 4.76 13.46 -35.68
N ASP A 315 5.84 13.94 -36.31
CA ASP A 315 5.79 15.02 -37.31
C ASP A 315 4.93 14.62 -38.52
N GLU A 316 4.92 13.35 -38.89
CA GLU A 316 4.09 12.79 -39.98
C GLU A 316 2.64 12.47 -39.56
N GLY A 317 2.26 12.71 -38.30
CA GLY A 317 0.88 12.60 -37.80
C GLY A 317 0.50 11.26 -37.15
N ALA A 318 1.47 10.49 -36.65
CA ALA A 318 1.17 9.31 -35.82
C ALA A 318 0.51 9.72 -34.48
N ASP A 319 -0.52 9.00 -34.05
CA ASP A 319 -1.19 9.27 -32.77
C ASP A 319 -0.29 8.77 -31.61
N PRO A 320 0.16 9.67 -30.71
CA PRO A 320 1.07 9.30 -29.64
C PRO A 320 0.44 8.42 -28.55
N ASN A 321 -0.89 8.32 -28.51
CA ASN A 321 -1.61 7.48 -27.54
C ASN A 321 -2.05 6.14 -28.12
N TYR A 322 -1.93 5.93 -29.45
CA TYR A 322 -2.38 4.71 -30.08
C TYR A 322 -1.55 3.50 -29.61
N TYR A 323 -2.25 2.42 -29.30
CA TYR A 323 -1.66 1.13 -28.94
C TYR A 323 -2.36 0.01 -29.70
N CYS A 324 -1.60 -1.04 -30.03
CA CYS A 324 -2.16 -2.23 -30.67
C CYS A 324 -3.21 -2.91 -29.76
N PRO A 325 -4.37 -3.37 -30.28
CA PRO A 325 -5.40 -4.03 -29.49
C PRO A 325 -4.91 -5.27 -28.72
N ASN A 326 -3.95 -6.01 -29.30
CA ASN A 326 -3.34 -7.19 -28.69
C ASN A 326 -2.29 -6.82 -27.63
N TYR A 327 -1.65 -5.66 -27.77
CA TYR A 327 -0.65 -5.15 -26.82
C TYR A 327 -1.02 -3.74 -26.33
N LYS A 328 -1.85 -3.72 -25.29
CA LYS A 328 -2.50 -2.54 -24.72
C LYS A 328 -1.58 -1.62 -23.89
N MET A 329 -0.28 -1.67 -24.12
CA MET A 329 0.68 -0.79 -23.42
C MET A 329 0.87 0.51 -24.21
N SER A 330 0.55 1.66 -23.63
CA SER A 330 0.72 2.94 -24.30
C SER A 330 2.21 3.25 -24.60
N PRO A 331 2.54 3.95 -25.71
CA PRO A 331 3.91 4.32 -26.07
C PRO A 331 4.66 5.06 -24.96
N ILE A 332 3.98 5.93 -24.23
CA ILE A 332 4.56 6.67 -23.09
C ILE A 332 4.97 5.75 -21.93
N LEU A 333 4.18 4.71 -21.65
CA LEU A 333 4.49 3.74 -20.59
C LEU A 333 5.70 2.88 -20.97
N LEU A 334 5.88 2.55 -22.25
CA LEU A 334 7.07 1.85 -22.76
C LEU A 334 8.33 2.70 -22.60
N ALA A 335 8.28 3.96 -23.03
CA ALA A 335 9.39 4.88 -22.89
C ALA A 335 9.78 5.07 -21.41
N ALA A 336 8.81 5.14 -20.51
CA ALA A 336 9.01 5.24 -19.07
C ALA A 336 9.53 3.94 -18.42
N HIS A 337 9.04 2.78 -18.86
CA HIS A 337 9.50 1.47 -18.39
C HIS A 337 10.99 1.25 -18.65
N HIS A 338 11.47 1.67 -19.83
CA HIS A 338 12.89 1.59 -20.20
C HIS A 338 13.73 2.79 -19.75
N GLY A 339 13.11 3.87 -19.28
CA GLY A 339 13.80 5.07 -18.80
C GLY A 339 14.39 5.95 -19.90
N TYR A 340 13.77 5.97 -21.10
CA TYR A 340 14.20 6.79 -22.23
C TYR A 340 13.77 8.26 -22.07
N TYR A 341 14.54 9.02 -21.28
CA TYR A 341 14.20 10.40 -20.92
C TYR A 341 14.08 11.35 -22.12
N LYS A 342 14.84 11.11 -23.21
CA LYS A 342 14.79 11.94 -24.43
C LYS A 342 13.45 11.81 -25.15
N ILE A 343 12.88 10.60 -25.17
CA ILE A 343 11.57 10.33 -25.75
C ILE A 343 10.48 10.95 -24.88
N LEU A 344 10.55 10.79 -23.56
CA LEU A 344 9.63 11.46 -22.63
C LEU A 344 9.68 12.98 -22.75
N LYS A 345 10.85 13.56 -23.04
CA LYS A 345 10.97 15.00 -23.30
C LYS A 345 10.18 15.43 -24.54
N ILE A 346 10.24 14.65 -25.64
CA ILE A 346 9.44 14.90 -26.85
C ILE A 346 7.95 14.83 -26.52
N PHE A 347 7.51 13.76 -25.83
CA PHE A 347 6.13 13.60 -25.41
C PHE A 347 5.63 14.74 -24.50
N LYS A 348 6.49 15.27 -23.65
CA LYS A 348 6.17 16.43 -22.83
C LYS A 348 6.01 17.72 -23.64
N GLU A 349 6.82 17.93 -24.68
CA GLU A 349 6.72 19.10 -25.57
C GLU A 349 5.37 19.13 -26.34
N LEU A 350 4.73 17.96 -26.53
CA LEU A 350 3.41 17.82 -27.15
C LEU A 350 2.21 18.07 -26.21
N ASN A 351 2.43 18.08 -24.88
CA ASN A 351 1.54 18.32 -23.73
C ASN A 351 0.03 18.02 -23.86
N ASN A 352 -0.71 18.68 -24.76
CA ASN A 352 -2.15 18.57 -24.91
C ASN A 352 -2.61 17.29 -25.64
N ASP A 353 -1.75 16.68 -26.44
CA ASP A 353 -2.11 15.52 -27.26
C ASP A 353 -1.82 14.18 -26.58
N ILE A 354 -1.22 14.15 -25.38
CA ILE A 354 -0.73 12.91 -24.75
C ILE A 354 -1.40 12.65 -23.40
N ASP A 355 -1.87 11.41 -23.22
CA ASP A 355 -2.54 10.95 -22.01
C ASP A 355 -1.51 10.47 -20.94
N PHE A 356 -1.04 11.40 -20.11
CA PHE A 356 -0.17 11.10 -18.96
C PHE A 356 -0.87 10.32 -17.82
N SER A 357 -2.19 10.12 -17.92
CA SER A 357 -2.95 9.29 -16.99
C SER A 357 -3.04 7.82 -17.41
N ALA A 358 -2.41 7.46 -18.54
CA ALA A 358 -2.34 6.08 -19.01
C ALA A 358 -1.75 5.13 -17.95
N VAL A 359 -2.33 3.93 -17.88
CA VAL A 359 -2.02 2.92 -16.87
C VAL A 359 -1.79 1.57 -17.54
N ASP A 360 -0.84 0.79 -17.02
CA ASP A 360 -0.61 -0.58 -17.44
C ASP A 360 -1.89 -1.41 -17.23
N PRO A 361 -2.44 -2.06 -18.26
CA PRO A 361 -3.71 -2.78 -18.19
C PRO A 361 -3.68 -3.98 -17.23
N PHE A 362 -2.52 -4.57 -16.96
CA PHE A 362 -2.40 -5.75 -16.09
C PHE A 362 -2.12 -5.35 -14.65
N LYS A 363 -1.01 -4.61 -14.44
CA LYS A 363 -0.58 -4.25 -13.08
C LYS A 363 -1.26 -2.99 -12.55
N LYS A 364 -2.04 -2.28 -13.36
CA LYS A 364 -2.55 -0.93 -13.06
C LYS A 364 -1.46 0.05 -12.63
N GLU A 365 -0.23 -0.17 -13.11
CA GLU A 365 0.91 0.70 -12.86
C GLU A 365 0.89 1.90 -13.80
N ASN A 366 0.95 3.10 -13.24
CA ASN A 366 1.13 4.31 -14.04
C ASN A 366 2.61 4.56 -14.39
N ILE A 367 2.86 5.65 -15.12
CA ILE A 367 4.19 6.07 -15.56
C ILE A 367 5.22 6.19 -14.42
N LEU A 368 4.80 6.70 -13.25
CA LEU A 368 5.68 6.88 -12.09
C LEU A 368 6.06 5.53 -11.47
N HIS A 369 5.13 4.58 -11.37
CA HIS A 369 5.44 3.23 -10.90
C HIS A 369 6.52 2.58 -11.77
N LYS A 370 6.40 2.69 -13.10
CA LYS A 370 7.37 2.13 -14.05
C LYS A 370 8.77 2.74 -13.89
N ILE A 371 8.85 4.07 -13.76
CA ILE A 371 10.12 4.79 -13.56
C ILE A 371 10.77 4.44 -12.23
N ILE A 372 9.98 4.31 -11.17
CA ILE A 372 10.48 4.07 -9.80
C ILE A 372 10.95 2.62 -9.61
N LYS A 373 10.20 1.64 -10.15
CA LYS A 373 10.54 0.20 -10.03
C LYS A 373 11.75 -0.20 -10.87
N ARG A 374 12.05 0.52 -11.97
CA ARG A 374 13.21 0.28 -12.85
C ARG A 374 13.32 -1.18 -13.35
N GLU A 375 12.19 -1.81 -13.68
CA GLU A 375 12.10 -3.26 -14.00
C GLU A 375 12.60 -3.65 -15.40
N SER A 376 13.00 -2.71 -16.27
CA SER A 376 13.29 -3.02 -17.68
C SER A 376 14.50 -3.93 -17.89
N LYS A 377 14.31 -4.92 -18.77
CA LYS A 377 15.31 -5.87 -19.26
C LYS A 377 15.75 -5.62 -20.71
N ALA A 378 15.41 -4.48 -21.31
CA ALA A 378 15.69 -4.26 -22.74
C ALA A 378 17.20 -4.42 -23.03
N TYR A 379 17.52 -5.10 -24.13
CA TYR A 379 18.89 -5.47 -24.51
C TYR A 379 19.60 -4.42 -25.39
N VAL A 380 18.87 -3.39 -25.84
CA VAL A 380 19.32 -2.40 -26.84
C VAL A 380 19.29 -0.98 -26.26
N ASN A 381 20.27 -0.15 -26.64
CA ASN A 381 20.43 1.28 -26.27
C ASN A 381 20.49 1.55 -24.75
N PHE A 382 21.51 1.03 -24.06
CA PHE A 382 21.72 1.27 -22.62
C PHE A 382 22.15 2.72 -22.31
N GLU A 383 22.89 3.38 -23.19
CA GLU A 383 23.48 4.71 -22.94
C GLU A 383 22.45 5.83 -22.79
N GLU A 384 21.24 5.66 -23.34
CA GLU A 384 20.19 6.68 -23.27
C GLU A 384 19.27 6.55 -22.04
N ARG A 385 19.45 5.50 -21.22
CA ARG A 385 18.58 5.24 -20.06
C ARG A 385 18.94 6.12 -18.88
N ASN A 386 17.98 6.91 -18.40
CA ASN A 386 18.16 7.69 -17.19
C ASN A 386 16.84 7.93 -16.47
N TYR A 387 16.50 7.01 -15.55
CA TYR A 387 15.27 7.08 -14.75
C TYR A 387 15.19 8.32 -13.86
N GLU A 388 16.33 8.82 -13.35
CA GLU A 388 16.34 10.01 -12.51
C GLU A 388 15.98 11.27 -13.32
N LYS A 389 16.52 11.40 -14.53
CA LYS A 389 16.13 12.45 -15.47
C LYS A 389 14.68 12.31 -15.93
N CYS A 390 14.19 11.08 -16.13
CA CYS A 390 12.77 10.84 -16.41
C CYS A 390 11.89 11.35 -15.27
N LEU A 391 12.25 11.03 -14.03
CA LEU A 391 11.51 11.49 -12.86
C LEU A 391 11.55 13.02 -12.72
N SER A 392 12.73 13.64 -12.84
CA SER A 392 12.85 15.11 -12.77
C SER A 392 12.05 15.81 -13.86
N LEU A 393 12.02 15.25 -15.08
CA LEU A 393 11.24 15.81 -16.19
C LEU A 393 9.74 15.81 -15.91
N ILE A 394 9.25 14.91 -15.07
CA ILE A 394 7.83 14.78 -14.74
C ILE A 394 7.46 15.57 -13.48
N VAL A 395 8.37 15.59 -12.49
CA VAL A 395 8.12 16.12 -11.13
C VAL A 395 8.50 17.60 -11.01
N ASP A 396 9.59 18.05 -11.61
CA ASP A 396 10.18 19.37 -11.33
C ASP A 396 9.52 20.54 -12.11
N ASP A 397 8.37 20.31 -12.76
CA ASP A 397 7.75 21.23 -13.71
C ASP A 397 6.86 22.33 -13.14
N GLU A 398 6.48 23.26 -14.05
CA GLU A 398 5.53 24.35 -13.84
C GLU A 398 4.19 23.90 -13.22
N ALA A 399 3.57 24.80 -12.45
CA ALA A 399 2.33 24.55 -11.72
C ALA A 399 1.17 24.04 -12.61
N SER A 400 1.16 24.41 -13.90
CA SER A 400 0.20 23.96 -14.91
C SER A 400 0.27 22.44 -15.13
N PHE A 401 1.47 21.89 -15.35
CA PHE A 401 1.70 20.47 -15.59
C PHE A 401 1.47 19.62 -14.33
N ARG A 402 1.76 20.17 -13.14
CA ARG A 402 1.47 19.49 -11.87
C ARG A 402 0.00 19.17 -11.70
N SER A 403 -0.89 20.06 -12.14
CA SER A 403 -2.35 19.83 -12.07
C SER A 403 -2.79 18.65 -12.94
N LEU A 404 -2.18 18.46 -14.11
CA LEU A 404 -2.46 17.36 -15.04
C LEU A 404 -2.01 16.00 -14.46
N ILE A 405 -0.87 15.99 -13.75
CA ILE A 405 -0.25 14.76 -13.21
C ILE A 405 -0.72 14.42 -11.79
N GLN A 406 -1.45 15.30 -11.13
CA GLN A 406 -1.97 15.07 -9.78
C GLN A 406 -2.76 13.73 -9.61
N PRO A 407 -3.61 13.30 -10.57
CA PRO A 407 -4.25 11.98 -10.54
C PRO A 407 -3.23 10.84 -10.64
N THR A 408 -2.19 11.02 -11.45
CA THR A 408 -1.11 10.03 -11.63
C THR A 408 -0.23 9.91 -10.38
N ILE A 409 0.08 11.00 -9.67
CA ILE A 409 0.88 10.98 -8.42
C ILE A 409 0.20 10.14 -7.33
N ASN A 410 -1.13 10.20 -7.25
CA ASN A 410 -1.91 9.49 -6.24
C ASN A 410 -2.61 8.23 -6.78
N GLY A 411 -2.38 7.88 -8.05
CA GLY A 411 -2.94 6.69 -8.67
C GLY A 411 -2.35 5.43 -8.05
N ALA A 412 -3.18 4.41 -7.82
CA ALA A 412 -2.76 3.18 -7.17
C ALA A 412 -2.62 2.02 -8.17
N ASP A 413 -1.65 1.15 -7.93
CA ASP A 413 -1.48 -0.10 -8.68
C ASP A 413 -2.53 -1.17 -8.29
N HIS A 414 -2.45 -2.36 -8.89
CA HIS A 414 -3.36 -3.49 -8.59
C HIS A 414 -3.34 -3.93 -7.13
N LEU A 415 -2.27 -3.61 -6.38
CA LEU A 415 -2.15 -3.89 -4.94
C LEU A 415 -2.60 -2.70 -4.07
N GLY A 416 -3.05 -1.61 -4.67
CA GLY A 416 -3.41 -0.38 -3.97
C GLY A 416 -2.20 0.49 -3.60
N ASN A 417 -0.99 0.15 -4.02
CA ASN A 417 0.20 0.95 -3.72
C ASN A 417 0.23 2.18 -4.64
N THR A 418 0.45 3.35 -4.06
CA THR A 418 0.74 4.58 -4.82
C THR A 418 2.24 4.64 -5.17
N PRO A 419 2.67 5.51 -6.11
CA PRO A 419 4.10 5.74 -6.38
C PRO A 419 4.90 6.07 -5.12
N LEU A 420 4.27 6.76 -4.15
CA LEU A 420 4.87 7.07 -2.86
C LEU A 420 5.11 5.82 -1.99
N HIS A 421 4.18 4.86 -1.98
CA HIS A 421 4.38 3.57 -1.30
C HIS A 421 5.59 2.83 -1.87
N VAL A 422 5.66 2.74 -3.20
CA VAL A 422 6.74 2.01 -3.89
C VAL A 422 8.08 2.71 -3.66
N ALA A 423 8.14 4.04 -3.77
CA ALA A 423 9.37 4.80 -3.51
C ALA A 423 9.87 4.64 -2.07
N ALA A 424 8.95 4.68 -1.09
CA ALA A 424 9.27 4.49 0.31
C ALA A 424 9.73 3.06 0.61
N GLN A 425 9.05 2.05 0.05
CA GLN A 425 9.41 0.64 0.21
C GLN A 425 10.78 0.30 -0.38
N LEU A 426 11.15 0.95 -1.49
CA LEU A 426 12.49 0.81 -2.11
C LEU A 426 13.56 1.64 -1.41
N GLY A 427 13.22 2.45 -0.40
CA GLY A 427 14.18 3.31 0.32
C GLY A 427 14.75 4.46 -0.51
N GLN A 428 14.05 4.90 -1.58
CA GLN A 428 14.50 5.98 -2.45
C GLN A 428 14.13 7.36 -1.86
N GLU A 429 14.88 7.84 -0.88
CA GLU A 429 14.57 9.07 -0.14
C GLU A 429 14.42 10.32 -1.04
N ASP A 430 15.29 10.49 -2.04
CA ASP A 430 15.21 11.62 -2.98
C ASP A 430 13.93 11.59 -3.82
N THR A 431 13.51 10.41 -4.26
CA THR A 431 12.25 10.19 -4.97
C THR A 431 11.06 10.48 -4.06
N VAL A 432 11.08 10.02 -2.81
CA VAL A 432 10.04 10.30 -1.81
C VAL A 432 9.91 11.81 -1.60
N ARG A 433 11.03 12.52 -1.43
CA ARG A 433 11.07 13.98 -1.24
C ARG A 433 10.45 14.72 -2.43
N LYS A 434 10.82 14.31 -3.66
CA LYS A 434 10.26 14.83 -4.91
C LYS A 434 8.74 14.61 -5.00
N LEU A 435 8.27 13.39 -4.72
CA LEU A 435 6.84 13.07 -4.75
C LEU A 435 6.03 13.85 -3.70
N LEU A 436 6.55 14.01 -2.48
CA LEU A 436 5.90 14.80 -1.43
C LEU A 436 5.79 16.29 -1.82
N ARG A 437 6.81 16.86 -2.45
CA ARG A 437 6.76 18.23 -3.02
C ARG A 437 5.70 18.37 -4.12
N CYS A 438 5.37 17.29 -4.83
CA CYS A 438 4.25 17.23 -5.78
C CYS A 438 2.90 16.93 -5.11
N SER A 439 2.75 17.13 -3.79
CA SER A 439 1.50 16.89 -3.07
C SER A 439 1.00 15.44 -3.16
N ALA A 440 1.92 14.48 -3.08
CA ALA A 440 1.57 13.08 -2.84
C ALA A 440 0.92 12.93 -1.46
N ASN A 441 -0.19 12.19 -1.40
CA ASN A 441 -0.95 11.99 -0.17
C ASN A 441 -0.34 10.85 0.66
N ILE A 442 -0.03 11.14 1.93
CA ILE A 442 0.53 10.17 2.88
C ILE A 442 -0.53 9.27 3.53
N GLY A 443 -1.82 9.59 3.36
CA GLY A 443 -2.95 8.90 3.98
C GLY A 443 -3.60 7.81 3.14
N ILE A 444 -3.19 7.63 1.88
CA ILE A 444 -3.76 6.57 1.03
C ILE A 444 -3.24 5.23 1.53
N LYS A 445 -4.13 4.25 1.65
CA LYS A 445 -3.80 2.89 2.07
C LYS A 445 -3.79 1.93 0.91
N ASN A 446 -2.89 0.95 0.96
CA ASN A 446 -2.89 -0.18 0.04
C ASN A 446 -3.92 -1.25 0.43
N LEU A 447 -4.05 -2.33 -0.35
CA LEU A 447 -4.96 -3.45 -0.03
C LEU A 447 -4.63 -4.18 1.28
N ARG A 448 -3.46 -3.92 1.87
CA ARG A 448 -3.03 -4.44 3.18
C ARG A 448 -3.33 -3.49 4.33
N ASP A 449 -4.04 -2.39 4.09
CA ASP A 449 -4.36 -1.34 5.08
C ASP A 449 -3.09 -0.61 5.59
N GLU A 450 -2.00 -0.64 4.81
CA GLU A 450 -0.73 0.03 5.11
C GLU A 450 -0.68 1.40 4.43
N THR A 451 -0.23 2.42 5.18
CA THR A 451 0.04 3.78 4.68
C THR A 451 1.51 3.94 4.28
N PRO A 452 1.85 4.80 3.30
CA PRO A 452 3.23 4.97 2.83
C PRO A 452 4.17 5.48 3.92
N ILE A 453 3.66 6.23 4.91
CA ILE A 453 4.45 6.79 6.01
C ILE A 453 5.15 5.74 6.88
N LEU A 454 4.68 4.49 6.85
CA LEU A 454 5.33 3.38 7.56
C LEU A 454 6.79 3.18 7.13
N HIS A 455 7.10 3.47 5.86
CA HIS A 455 8.42 3.25 5.26
C HIS A 455 9.20 4.55 4.97
N ILE A 456 8.63 5.72 5.30
CA ILE A 456 9.30 7.01 5.13
C ILE A 456 10.21 7.26 6.35
N SER A 457 11.43 7.74 6.12
CA SER A 457 12.34 8.10 7.22
C SER A 457 11.89 9.41 7.90
N PRO A 458 12.01 9.52 9.24
CA PRO A 458 11.60 10.73 9.97
C PRO A 458 12.32 12.01 9.50
N GLU A 459 13.58 11.89 9.08
CA GLU A 459 14.40 13.00 8.59
C GLU A 459 13.85 13.58 7.29
N VAL A 460 13.49 12.72 6.32
CA VAL A 460 12.86 13.14 5.05
C VAL A 460 11.53 13.82 5.30
N MET A 461 10.75 13.32 6.27
CA MET A 461 9.48 13.94 6.64
C MET A 461 9.67 15.29 7.34
N GLU A 462 10.67 15.44 8.21
CA GLU A 462 10.99 16.74 8.83
C GLU A 462 11.39 17.78 7.79
N GLU A 463 12.29 17.43 6.87
CA GLU A 463 12.72 18.32 5.80
C GLU A 463 11.54 18.74 4.91
N TYR A 464 10.64 17.80 4.60
CA TYR A 464 9.42 18.11 3.86
C TYR A 464 8.47 19.04 4.64
N LEU A 465 8.32 18.84 5.95
CA LEU A 465 7.53 19.72 6.80
C LEU A 465 8.13 21.14 6.88
N ASP A 466 9.46 21.26 6.88
CA ASP A 466 10.17 22.54 6.78
C ASP A 466 9.97 23.21 5.40
N ASP A 467 9.78 22.44 4.32
CA ASP A 467 9.42 22.95 3.00
C ASP A 467 7.95 23.38 2.90
N CYS A 468 7.07 22.78 3.71
CA CYS A 468 5.67 23.20 3.85
C CYS A 468 5.51 24.55 4.55
N LEU A 469 6.59 25.11 5.11
CA LEU A 469 6.62 26.40 5.77
C LEU A 469 7.36 27.42 4.91
N GLN A 470 6.67 28.47 4.46
CA GLN A 470 7.25 29.52 3.64
C GLN A 470 7.06 30.90 4.28
N GLY A 471 8.12 31.69 4.36
CA GLY A 471 8.08 33.07 4.80
C GLY A 471 8.25 34.01 3.61
N GLU A 472 7.27 34.88 3.38
CA GLU A 472 7.34 35.89 2.33
C GLU A 472 7.45 37.30 2.93
N GLY A 473 8.43 38.07 2.44
CA GLY A 473 8.77 39.40 2.92
C GLY A 473 9.88 39.39 3.99
N LEU A 474 10.24 40.59 4.46
CA LEU A 474 11.26 40.76 5.50
C LEU A 474 10.67 40.45 6.87
N ILE A 475 11.41 39.72 7.71
CA ILE A 475 10.91 39.19 9.00
C ILE A 475 10.55 40.29 10.01
N THR A 476 11.11 41.49 9.85
CA THR A 476 10.82 42.68 10.65
C THR A 476 9.57 43.43 10.21
N ASP A 477 9.09 43.21 8.98
CA ASP A 477 8.00 43.97 8.41
C ASP A 477 6.65 43.52 8.96
N GLU A 478 5.72 44.46 9.17
CA GLU A 478 4.33 44.15 9.55
C GLU A 478 3.57 43.35 8.47
N ARG A 479 4.05 43.40 7.22
CA ARG A 479 3.50 42.65 6.09
C ARG A 479 4.11 41.27 5.92
N TYR A 480 5.08 40.89 6.77
CA TYR A 480 5.63 39.55 6.75
C TYR A 480 4.52 38.52 6.89
N LYS A 481 4.47 37.56 5.95
CA LYS A 481 3.47 36.50 5.97
C LYS A 481 4.14 35.14 6.02
N ILE A 482 3.59 34.27 6.84
CA ILE A 482 3.97 32.86 6.95
C ILE A 482 2.87 32.05 6.28
N VAL A 483 3.24 31.25 5.30
CA VAL A 483 2.37 30.33 4.57
C VAL A 483 2.64 28.91 5.07
N PHE A 484 1.57 28.24 5.49
CA PHE A 484 1.56 26.84 5.87
C PHE A 484 0.86 26.03 4.78
N SER A 485 1.53 25.01 4.25
CA SER A 485 0.94 24.07 3.28
C SER A 485 0.56 22.75 3.96
N TYR A 486 -0.64 22.25 3.64
CA TYR A 486 -1.22 21.00 4.17
C TYR A 486 -1.59 20.00 3.06
N SER A 487 -0.99 20.14 1.87
CA SER A 487 -1.39 19.39 0.68
C SER A 487 -1.25 17.87 0.82
N PHE A 488 -0.35 17.40 1.69
CA PHE A 488 -0.07 15.99 1.97
C PHE A 488 -1.13 15.25 2.80
N LEU A 489 -2.00 15.96 3.54
CA LEU A 489 -2.94 15.36 4.51
C LEU A 489 -4.29 14.96 3.92
N GLY A 490 -4.59 15.34 2.68
CA GLY A 490 -5.89 15.05 2.06
C GLY A 490 -5.76 14.75 0.58
N PRO A 491 -6.65 13.92 0.01
CA PRO A 491 -6.66 13.64 -1.42
C PRO A 491 -6.91 14.93 -2.22
N PRO A 492 -6.35 15.07 -3.42
CA PRO A 492 -6.61 16.24 -4.28
C PRO A 492 -8.10 16.34 -4.59
N LEU A 493 -8.65 17.57 -4.56
CA LEU A 493 -10.02 17.83 -5.02
C LEU A 493 -10.04 17.55 -6.53
N ILE A 494 -10.59 16.42 -6.95
CA ILE A 494 -10.78 16.13 -8.38
C ILE A 494 -11.93 17.02 -8.86
N ASP A 495 -11.63 17.97 -9.75
CA ASP A 495 -12.61 18.86 -10.35
C ASP A 495 -13.68 18.06 -11.11
N LYS A 496 -14.96 18.26 -10.75
CA LYS A 496 -16.13 17.66 -11.43
C LYS A 496 -16.24 17.98 -12.93
N LYS A 497 -15.40 18.87 -13.47
CA LYS A 497 -15.29 19.12 -14.91
C LYS A 497 -14.55 18.00 -15.64
N SER A 498 -13.62 17.31 -14.98
CA SER A 498 -12.88 16.17 -15.55
C SER A 498 -13.79 14.97 -15.81
N GLU A 499 -14.81 14.75 -14.98
CA GLU A 499 -15.85 13.72 -15.21
C GLU A 499 -16.64 13.94 -16.50
N LYS A 500 -16.78 15.19 -16.98
CA LYS A 500 -17.47 15.47 -18.24
C LYS A 500 -16.61 15.25 -19.48
N ALA A 501 -15.29 15.33 -19.34
CA ALA A 501 -14.36 15.00 -20.42
C ALA A 501 -14.18 13.47 -20.57
N SER A 502 -14.30 12.72 -19.49
CA SER A 502 -14.28 11.25 -19.50
C SER A 502 -15.58 10.59 -19.95
N LEU A 503 -16.70 11.32 -20.01
CA LEU A 503 -18.00 10.86 -20.53
C LEU A 503 -18.07 10.72 -22.07
N LEU A 504 -16.99 11.06 -22.80
CA LEU A 504 -16.88 10.84 -24.25
C LEU A 504 -16.16 9.53 -24.62
N ARG A 505 -15.74 8.72 -23.64
CA ARG A 505 -15.15 7.38 -23.88
C ARG A 505 -16.23 6.31 -23.61
N PRO A 506 -16.36 5.28 -24.47
CA PRO A 506 -17.33 4.21 -24.27
C PRO A 506 -17.04 3.49 -22.94
N GLU A 507 -18.09 3.27 -22.16
CA GLU A 507 -18.01 2.78 -20.79
C GLU A 507 -17.21 1.48 -20.64
N PRO A 508 -16.25 1.40 -19.70
CA PRO A 508 -15.87 0.12 -19.12
C PRO A 508 -16.94 -0.30 -18.12
N ARG A 509 -17.59 -1.42 -18.44
CA ARG A 509 -18.48 -2.18 -17.56
C ARG A 509 -17.89 -2.30 -16.15
N GLU A 510 -18.72 -1.94 -15.16
CA GLU A 510 -18.64 -2.27 -13.74
C GLU A 510 -17.23 -2.29 -13.10
N MET A 511 -16.81 -1.14 -12.58
CA MET A 511 -15.70 -1.01 -11.62
C MET A 511 -16.25 -1.04 -10.18
N PRO A 512 -16.03 -2.10 -9.38
CA PRO A 512 -16.50 -2.14 -7.99
C PRO A 512 -15.68 -1.28 -7.02
N ASN A 513 -14.53 -0.73 -7.44
CA ASN A 513 -13.56 -0.08 -6.55
C ASN A 513 -13.15 1.32 -7.02
N MET A 514 -14.09 2.13 -7.50
CA MET A 514 -13.89 3.57 -7.55
C MET A 514 -14.04 4.09 -6.12
N VAL A 515 -12.95 4.51 -5.47
CA VAL A 515 -13.00 5.11 -4.13
C VAL A 515 -13.98 6.29 -4.21
N PRO A 516 -15.17 6.19 -3.60
CA PRO A 516 -16.17 7.22 -3.79
C PRO A 516 -15.67 8.50 -3.14
N GLN A 517 -15.96 9.62 -3.79
CA GLN A 517 -15.57 10.99 -3.48
C GLN A 517 -16.19 11.51 -2.15
N TYR A 518 -15.98 10.80 -1.03
CA TYR A 518 -16.49 11.15 0.29
C TYR A 518 -15.34 11.53 1.22
N ASN A 519 -15.49 12.68 1.88
CA ASN A 519 -15.05 13.00 3.24
C ASN A 519 -14.03 12.03 3.87
N LEU A 520 -12.78 12.01 3.39
CA LEU A 520 -11.73 11.23 4.03
C LEU A 520 -11.34 11.88 5.37
N PRO A 521 -11.04 11.07 6.40
CA PRO A 521 -10.58 11.58 7.68
C PRO A 521 -9.20 12.25 7.53
N GLU A 522 -9.15 13.57 7.69
CA GLU A 522 -7.90 14.32 7.49
C GLU A 522 -6.93 14.16 8.69
N ALA A 523 -7.40 13.62 9.82
CA ALA A 523 -6.54 13.31 10.98
C ALA A 523 -5.95 11.90 10.94
N GLU A 524 -6.37 11.05 10.00
CA GLU A 524 -5.87 9.67 9.88
C GLU A 524 -4.35 9.58 9.69
N PRO A 525 -3.72 10.33 8.77
CA PRO A 525 -2.29 10.22 8.58
C PRO A 525 -1.50 10.64 9.83
N LEU A 526 -2.00 11.65 10.55
CA LEU A 526 -1.41 12.13 11.80
C LEU A 526 -1.55 11.11 12.93
N TRP A 527 -2.65 10.35 12.94
CA TRP A 527 -2.83 9.25 13.88
C TRP A 527 -1.80 8.15 13.63
N TYR A 528 -1.56 7.74 12.38
CA TYR A 528 -0.50 6.77 12.07
C TYR A 528 0.89 7.27 12.49
N MET A 529 1.20 8.55 12.25
CA MET A 529 2.45 9.17 12.74
C MET A 529 2.59 9.07 14.27
N SER A 530 1.50 9.20 15.02
CA SER A 530 1.52 9.10 16.49
C SER A 530 1.83 7.70 17.00
N GLN A 531 1.46 6.66 16.24
CA GLN A 531 1.72 5.27 16.62
C GLN A 531 3.18 4.87 16.38
N LEU A 532 3.85 5.49 15.40
CA LEU A 532 5.23 5.19 15.03
C LEU A 532 6.24 5.92 15.96
N PRO A 533 7.08 5.21 16.73
CA PRO A 533 7.94 5.82 17.75
C PRO A 533 8.90 6.88 17.17
N GLY A 534 9.47 6.65 15.98
CA GLY A 534 10.38 7.60 15.32
C GLY A 534 9.70 8.86 14.77
N HIS A 535 8.38 8.83 14.53
CA HIS A 535 7.65 9.96 13.93
C HIS A 535 6.98 10.85 15.00
N ARG A 536 6.90 10.41 16.25
CA ARG A 536 6.26 11.16 17.34
C ARG A 536 6.86 12.54 17.57
N ALA A 537 8.18 12.68 17.43
CA ALA A 537 8.86 13.97 17.57
C ALA A 537 8.37 15.00 16.53
N LEU A 538 8.04 14.55 15.32
CA LEU A 538 7.56 15.41 14.23
C LEU A 538 6.21 16.06 14.54
N LEU A 539 5.43 15.51 15.47
CA LEU A 539 4.13 16.08 15.85
C LEU A 539 4.26 17.47 16.51
N THR A 540 5.43 17.80 17.05
CA THR A 540 5.76 19.14 17.59
C THR A 540 5.98 20.18 16.48
N HIS A 541 6.09 19.75 15.22
CA HIS A 541 6.37 20.64 14.11
C HIS A 541 5.24 21.69 13.93
N PRO A 542 5.55 22.99 13.75
CA PRO A 542 4.56 24.07 13.63
C PRO A 542 3.45 23.83 12.60
N VAL A 543 3.76 23.13 11.50
CA VAL A 543 2.76 22.75 10.48
C VAL A 543 1.73 21.78 11.06
N ILE A 544 2.15 20.75 11.79
CA ILE A 544 1.20 19.80 12.39
C ILE A 544 0.47 20.46 13.56
N THR A 545 1.17 21.18 14.44
CA THR A 545 0.55 21.82 15.60
C THR A 545 -0.44 22.92 15.22
N SER A 546 -0.18 23.69 14.15
CA SER A 546 -1.13 24.66 13.60
C SER A 546 -2.41 23.99 13.09
N PHE A 547 -2.29 22.88 12.37
CA PHE A 547 -3.43 22.10 11.89
C PHE A 547 -4.28 21.57 13.07
N LEU A 548 -3.64 20.98 14.08
CA LEU A 548 -4.31 20.52 15.30
C LEU A 548 -4.95 21.68 16.09
N CYS A 549 -4.32 22.87 16.08
CA CYS A 549 -4.87 24.10 16.65
C CYS A 549 -6.21 24.47 16.02
N MET A 550 -6.25 24.54 14.70
CA MET A 550 -7.44 24.87 13.94
C MET A 550 -8.57 23.85 14.15
N LYS A 551 -8.25 22.54 14.09
CA LYS A 551 -9.25 21.48 14.31
C LYS A 551 -9.87 21.50 15.69
N TRP A 552 -9.05 21.58 16.73
CA TRP A 552 -9.55 21.59 18.10
C TRP A 552 -10.45 22.79 18.39
N ARG A 553 -10.12 23.99 17.89
CA ARG A 553 -10.95 25.19 18.12
C ARG A 553 -12.36 25.04 17.56
N ARG A 554 -12.49 24.29 16.47
CA ARG A 554 -13.78 23.93 15.88
C ARG A 554 -14.55 22.95 16.78
N MET A 555 -13.85 21.92 17.26
CA MET A 555 -14.46 20.85 18.05
C MET A 555 -14.69 21.15 19.53
N ARG A 556 -13.94 22.09 20.12
CA ARG A 556 -13.94 22.30 21.57
C ARG A 556 -15.33 22.58 22.13
N HIS A 557 -16.22 23.21 21.34
CA HIS A 557 -17.59 23.51 21.78
C HIS A 557 -18.37 22.22 22.05
N TYR A 558 -18.24 21.19 21.21
CA TYR A 558 -18.85 19.88 21.45
C TYR A 558 -18.28 19.20 22.69
N PHE A 559 -16.96 19.30 22.87
CA PHE A 559 -16.30 18.78 24.07
C PHE A 559 -16.83 19.47 25.35
N TYR A 560 -16.93 20.80 25.37
CA TYR A 560 -17.44 21.54 26.53
C TYR A 560 -18.94 21.34 26.77
N ILE A 561 -19.75 21.20 25.72
CA ILE A 561 -21.17 20.83 25.86
C ILE A 561 -21.30 19.45 26.49
N ASN A 562 -20.51 18.48 26.04
CA ASN A 562 -20.49 17.14 26.62
C ASN A 562 -20.02 17.18 28.08
N LEU A 563 -18.94 17.92 28.38
CA LEU A 563 -18.44 18.10 29.73
C LEU A 563 -19.49 18.73 30.66
N LEU A 564 -20.19 19.77 30.19
CA LEU A 564 -21.27 20.42 30.94
C LEU A 564 -22.42 19.43 31.21
N PHE A 565 -22.80 18.63 30.21
CA PHE A 565 -23.84 17.61 30.35
C PHE A 565 -23.49 16.58 31.42
N TYR A 566 -22.26 16.05 31.42
CA TYR A 566 -21.79 15.14 32.47
C TYR A 566 -21.71 15.82 33.84
N LEU A 567 -21.26 17.07 33.92
CA LEU A 567 -21.18 17.80 35.18
C LEU A 567 -22.56 17.97 35.82
N LEU A 568 -23.58 18.29 35.00
CA LEU A 568 -24.98 18.33 35.44
C LEU A 568 -25.45 16.97 35.93
N TYR A 569 -25.18 15.90 35.17
CA TYR A 569 -25.51 14.53 35.57
C TYR A 569 -24.88 14.15 36.92
N VAL A 570 -23.57 14.37 37.07
CA VAL A 570 -22.83 14.10 38.32
C VAL A 570 -23.43 14.90 39.47
N GLY A 571 -23.71 16.19 39.29
CA GLY A 571 -24.29 17.04 40.33
C GLY A 571 -25.68 16.58 40.79
N PHE A 572 -26.59 16.30 39.85
CA PHE A 572 -27.94 15.85 40.19
C PHE A 572 -27.95 14.41 40.73
N PHE A 573 -27.14 13.51 40.18
CA PHE A 573 -27.08 12.12 40.61
C PHE A 573 -26.46 11.98 42.00
N THR A 574 -25.36 12.70 42.28
CA THR A 574 -24.76 12.74 43.63
C THR A 574 -25.74 13.29 44.66
N THR A 575 -26.43 14.40 44.33
CA THR A 575 -27.48 14.97 45.19
C THR A 575 -28.61 13.97 45.44
N TYR A 576 -29.07 13.26 44.40
CA TYR A 576 -30.07 12.20 44.52
C TYR A 576 -29.61 11.07 45.44
N LEU A 577 -28.39 10.56 45.27
CA LEU A 577 -27.84 9.48 46.11
C LEU A 577 -27.73 9.87 47.59
N LEU A 578 -27.33 11.12 47.88
CA LEU A 578 -27.23 11.63 49.24
C LEU A 578 -28.60 11.80 49.89
N LEU A 579 -29.54 12.47 49.20
CA LEU A 579 -30.89 12.70 49.72
C LEU A 579 -31.64 11.38 49.95
N LYS A 580 -31.48 10.41 49.04
CA LYS A 580 -32.11 9.09 49.15
C LYS A 580 -31.62 8.27 50.36
N ASN A 581 -30.36 8.44 50.74
CA ASN A 581 -29.76 7.74 51.90
C ASN A 581 -29.84 8.55 53.19
N SER A 582 -30.22 9.83 53.13
CA SER A 582 -30.35 10.67 54.31
C SER A 582 -31.56 10.27 55.15
N GLU A 583 -31.41 10.30 56.48
CA GLU A 583 -32.48 10.00 57.44
C GLU A 583 -33.46 11.18 57.63
N MET A 584 -33.24 12.31 56.95
CA MET A 584 -34.11 13.49 57.06
C MET A 584 -35.43 13.25 56.33
N GLU A 585 -36.55 13.63 56.96
CA GLU A 585 -37.90 13.68 56.35
C GLU A 585 -37.96 14.77 55.27
N ILE A 586 -37.36 14.47 54.11
CA ILE A 586 -37.43 15.35 52.95
C ILE A 586 -38.80 15.16 52.30
N ALA A 587 -39.43 16.26 51.87
CA ALA A 587 -40.68 16.22 51.13
C ALA A 587 -40.54 15.27 49.92
N SER A 588 -41.34 14.21 49.86
CA SER A 588 -41.32 13.21 48.78
C SER A 588 -41.40 13.83 47.38
N GLY A 589 -42.01 15.02 47.27
CA GLY A 589 -42.04 15.82 46.04
C GLY A 589 -40.67 16.24 45.52
N THR A 590 -39.74 16.72 46.36
CA THR A 590 -38.41 17.17 45.90
C THR A 590 -37.50 16.02 45.50
N LEU A 591 -37.60 14.88 46.18
CA LEU A 591 -36.88 13.66 45.78
C LEU A 591 -37.38 13.16 44.42
N ASN A 592 -38.70 13.21 44.19
CA ASN A 592 -39.31 12.79 42.92
C ASN A 592 -38.95 13.73 41.76
N THR A 593 -38.88 15.05 41.98
CA THR A 593 -38.44 15.99 40.93
C THR A 593 -36.99 15.75 40.53
N ILE A 594 -36.09 15.57 41.50
CA ILE A 594 -34.67 15.25 41.22
C ILE A 594 -34.55 13.89 40.52
N ARG A 595 -35.32 12.88 40.94
CA ARG A 595 -35.37 11.56 40.28
C ARG A 595 -35.77 11.68 38.81
N ILE A 596 -36.78 12.49 38.49
CA ILE A 596 -37.21 12.72 37.10
C ILE A 596 -36.09 13.37 36.29
N ILE A 597 -35.42 14.40 36.84
CA ILE A 597 -34.30 15.07 36.17
C ILE A 597 -33.16 14.08 35.88
N VAL A 598 -32.77 13.28 36.88
CA VAL A 598 -31.74 12.24 36.73
C VAL A 598 -32.15 11.21 35.68
N MET A 599 -33.41 10.77 35.67
CA MET A 599 -33.91 9.81 34.68
C MET A 599 -33.88 10.36 33.26
N VAL A 600 -34.23 11.64 33.06
CA VAL A 600 -34.14 12.29 31.74
C VAL A 600 -32.68 12.35 31.27
N LEU A 601 -31.76 12.77 32.14
CA LEU A 601 -30.33 12.81 31.82
C LEU A 601 -29.77 11.41 31.55
N LEU A 602 -30.20 10.40 32.31
CA LEU A 602 -29.79 9.00 32.13
C LEU A 602 -30.26 8.44 30.78
N VAL A 603 -31.50 8.74 30.36
CA VAL A 603 -32.01 8.35 29.03
C VAL A 603 -31.18 9.02 27.93
N LEU A 604 -30.88 10.31 28.03
CA LEU A 604 -30.01 10.99 27.06
C LEU A 604 -28.61 10.37 26.99
N LEU A 605 -28.03 10.00 28.15
CA LEU A 605 -26.73 9.34 28.21
C LEU A 605 -26.79 7.96 27.55
N THR A 606 -27.85 7.18 27.79
CA THR A 606 -28.02 5.86 27.14
C THR A 606 -28.16 5.94 25.64
N ILE A 607 -28.87 6.96 25.11
CA ILE A 607 -28.99 7.18 23.67
C ILE A 607 -27.61 7.51 23.09
N ARG A 608 -26.83 8.37 23.77
CA ARG A 608 -25.47 8.70 23.32
C ARG A 608 -24.56 7.48 23.32
N GLU A 609 -24.57 6.66 24.37
CA GLU A 609 -23.76 5.44 24.47
C GLU A 609 -24.16 4.41 23.41
N PHE A 610 -25.46 4.26 23.16
CA PHE A 610 -25.96 3.39 22.10
C PHE A 610 -25.49 3.86 20.72
N LEU A 611 -25.52 5.16 20.42
CA LEU A 611 -25.00 5.72 19.17
C LEU A 611 -23.49 5.47 19.04
N GLN A 612 -22.73 5.63 20.12
CA GLN A 612 -21.29 5.37 20.14
C GLN A 612 -20.96 3.89 19.87
N ALA A 613 -21.68 2.97 20.53
CA ALA A 613 -21.57 1.54 20.32
C ALA A 613 -21.97 1.13 18.90
N PHE A 614 -22.98 1.77 18.33
CA PHE A 614 -23.46 1.51 16.97
C PHE A 614 -22.43 1.88 15.91
N VAL A 615 -21.73 3.01 16.07
CA VAL A 615 -20.73 3.48 15.10
C VAL A 615 -19.47 2.62 15.12
N SER A 616 -19.01 2.18 16.30
CA SER A 616 -17.74 1.47 16.43
C SER A 616 -17.79 0.36 17.48
N PHE A 617 -18.65 -0.65 17.26
CA PHE A 617 -18.93 -1.71 18.23
C PHE A 617 -17.69 -2.42 18.81
N ARG A 618 -16.73 -2.77 17.95
CA ARG A 618 -15.51 -3.49 18.36
C ARG A 618 -14.62 -2.62 19.25
N ARG A 619 -14.37 -1.37 18.85
CA ARG A 619 -13.66 -0.39 19.69
C ARG A 619 -14.40 -0.14 20.99
N TYR A 620 -15.73 -0.11 20.93
CA TYR A 620 -16.56 0.19 22.08
C TYR A 620 -16.37 -0.83 23.20
N ILE A 621 -16.46 -2.13 22.90
CA ILE A 621 -16.39 -3.21 23.89
C ILE A 621 -15.00 -3.37 24.50
N PHE A 622 -13.93 -3.11 23.74
CA PHE A 622 -12.56 -3.27 24.25
C PHE A 622 -12.01 -2.02 24.96
N SER A 623 -12.75 -0.91 24.98
CA SER A 623 -12.36 0.29 25.72
C SER A 623 -12.80 0.19 27.18
N VAL A 624 -11.85 0.27 28.11
CA VAL A 624 -12.14 0.24 29.56
C VAL A 624 -13.06 1.39 29.97
N GLU A 625 -12.91 2.57 29.38
CA GLU A 625 -13.74 3.75 29.66
C GLU A 625 -15.21 3.48 29.32
N ASN A 626 -15.48 2.88 28.17
CA ASN A 626 -16.86 2.58 27.76
C ASN A 626 -17.48 1.47 28.63
N ILE A 627 -16.68 0.50 29.09
CA ILE A 627 -17.15 -0.52 30.03
C ILE A 627 -17.57 0.12 31.35
N LEU A 628 -16.80 1.09 31.85
CA LEU A 628 -17.14 1.84 33.06
C LEU A 628 -18.40 2.70 32.86
N GLU A 629 -18.56 3.34 31.69
CA GLU A 629 -19.77 4.11 31.32
C GLU A 629 -21.03 3.22 31.29
N ILE A 630 -20.97 2.02 30.68
CA ILE A 630 -22.09 1.05 30.68
C ILE A 630 -22.42 0.58 32.10
N SER A 631 -21.38 0.32 32.90
CA SER A 631 -21.53 -0.08 34.30
C SER A 631 -22.22 1.02 35.10
N LEU A 632 -21.84 2.28 34.89
CA LEU A 632 -22.44 3.45 35.50
C LEU A 632 -23.91 3.59 35.10
N VAL A 633 -24.23 3.48 33.82
CA VAL A 633 -25.62 3.53 33.31
C VAL A 633 -26.48 2.44 33.97
N SER A 634 -25.97 1.21 34.00
CA SER A 634 -26.68 0.05 34.55
C SER A 634 -26.97 0.21 36.05
N LEU A 635 -25.96 0.61 36.83
CA LEU A 635 -26.11 0.88 38.25
C LEU A 635 -27.06 2.05 38.53
N SER A 636 -26.98 3.10 37.72
CA SER A 636 -27.82 4.30 37.86
C SER A 636 -29.29 3.99 37.60
N PHE A 637 -29.60 3.16 36.59
CA PHE A 637 -30.96 2.65 36.38
C PHE A 637 -31.44 1.82 37.56
N TYR A 638 -30.63 0.86 38.02
CA TYR A 638 -30.98 0.02 39.16
C TYR A 638 -31.33 0.84 40.41
N ILE A 639 -30.53 1.87 40.71
CA ILE A 639 -30.77 2.76 41.85
C ILE A 639 -32.00 3.66 41.62
N CYS A 640 -32.28 4.10 40.40
CA CYS A 640 -33.44 4.93 40.10
C CYS A 640 -34.75 4.14 40.13
N PHE A 641 -34.76 2.84 39.85
CA PHE A 641 -35.97 2.01 39.88
C PHE A 641 -36.23 1.35 41.24
N THR A 642 -35.20 1.11 42.06
CA THR A 642 -35.36 0.49 43.37
C THR A 642 -35.85 1.50 44.41
N GLU A 643 -37.02 1.30 45.00
CA GLU A 643 -37.59 2.23 46.00
C GLU A 643 -37.04 2.01 47.43
N ASN A 644 -36.70 0.77 47.79
CA ASN A 644 -36.22 0.40 49.13
C ASN A 644 -34.72 0.08 49.15
N LEU A 645 -33.87 1.03 49.57
CA LEU A 645 -32.43 0.82 49.79
C LEU A 645 -32.01 0.83 51.27
N LYS A 646 -32.83 0.26 52.17
CA LYS A 646 -32.48 0.16 53.60
C LYS A 646 -31.51 -1.00 53.92
N THR A 647 -31.23 -1.91 52.99
CA THR A 647 -30.33 -3.05 53.21
C THR A 647 -28.87 -2.63 53.05
N GLU A 648 -27.96 -3.21 53.84
CA GLU A 648 -26.52 -2.89 53.76
C GLU A 648 -25.95 -3.05 52.34
N SER A 649 -26.35 -4.11 51.62
CA SER A 649 -25.93 -4.36 50.23
C SER A 649 -26.32 -3.23 49.28
N SER A 650 -27.50 -2.63 49.49
CA SER A 650 -27.99 -1.54 48.66
C SER A 650 -27.24 -0.22 48.91
N ARG A 651 -26.79 0.02 50.14
CA ARG A 651 -25.88 1.13 50.48
C ARG A 651 -24.52 0.97 49.81
N SER A 652 -23.97 -0.24 49.79
CA SER A 652 -22.71 -0.53 49.07
C SER A 652 -22.83 -0.25 47.57
N ILE A 653 -23.97 -0.56 46.95
CA ILE A 653 -24.24 -0.25 45.53
C ILE A 653 -24.28 1.26 45.28
N CYS A 654 -24.92 2.04 46.17
CA CYS A 654 -24.91 3.50 46.09
C CYS A 654 -23.49 4.08 46.19
N VAL A 655 -22.67 3.57 47.11
CA VAL A 655 -21.27 3.99 47.25
C VAL A 655 -20.44 3.64 46.02
N ALA A 656 -20.61 2.43 45.47
CA ALA A 656 -19.94 2.02 44.24
C ALA A 656 -20.33 2.90 43.05
N ALA A 657 -21.63 3.20 42.89
CA ALA A 657 -22.11 4.10 41.85
C ALA A 657 -21.58 5.54 42.03
N LEU A 658 -21.50 6.02 43.27
CA LEU A 658 -20.93 7.34 43.58
C LEU A 658 -19.45 7.42 43.16
N LEU A 659 -18.63 6.44 43.59
CA LEU A 659 -17.21 6.40 43.23
C LEU A 659 -17.01 6.30 41.71
N LEU A 660 -17.80 5.46 41.03
CA LEU A 660 -17.74 5.29 39.59
C LEU A 660 -18.13 6.58 38.84
N THR A 661 -19.15 7.30 39.33
CA THR A 661 -19.60 8.57 38.74
C THR A 661 -18.49 9.63 38.76
N TRP A 662 -17.77 9.75 39.87
CA TRP A 662 -16.67 10.70 40.00
C TRP A 662 -15.42 10.23 39.23
N ALA A 663 -15.14 8.93 39.18
CA ALA A 663 -14.05 8.39 38.38
C ALA A 663 -14.23 8.72 36.89
N GLU A 664 -15.44 8.53 36.35
CA GLU A 664 -15.76 8.89 34.97
C GLU A 664 -15.61 10.39 34.69
N MET A 665 -16.00 11.24 35.64
CA MET A 665 -15.81 12.68 35.52
C MET A 665 -14.33 13.05 35.37
N VAL A 666 -13.46 12.42 36.17
CA VAL A 666 -12.00 12.62 36.10
C VAL A 666 -11.43 12.16 34.75
N LEU A 667 -11.87 11.00 34.25
CA LEU A 667 -11.45 10.48 32.94
C LEU A 667 -11.87 11.40 31.80
N LEU A 668 -13.10 11.92 31.83
CA LEU A 668 -13.61 12.87 30.83
C LEU A 668 -12.84 14.20 30.88
N PHE A 669 -12.58 14.73 32.07
CA PHE A 669 -11.75 15.93 32.24
C PHE A 669 -10.33 15.70 31.71
N GLY A 670 -9.80 14.49 31.89
CA GLY A 670 -8.52 14.02 31.36
C GLY A 670 -8.40 14.08 29.84
N ARG A 671 -9.49 14.05 29.09
CA ARG A 671 -9.46 14.19 27.62
C ARG A 671 -9.15 15.62 27.17
N HIS A 672 -9.23 16.61 28.06
CA HIS A 672 -8.87 17.99 27.71
C HIS A 672 -7.35 18.09 27.44
N PRO A 673 -6.90 18.77 26.35
CA PRO A 673 -5.48 18.80 25.97
C PRO A 673 -4.52 19.31 27.05
N LYS A 674 -4.97 20.23 27.91
CA LYS A 674 -4.13 20.71 29.03
C LYS A 674 -4.06 19.76 30.22
N ALA A 675 -5.03 18.85 30.35
CA ALA A 675 -5.14 17.90 31.46
C ALA A 675 -4.68 16.48 31.08
N SER A 676 -4.57 16.19 29.78
CA SER A 676 -4.27 14.86 29.27
C SER A 676 -2.91 14.35 29.69
N THR A 677 -1.92 15.22 29.90
CA THR A 677 -0.61 14.85 30.44
C THR A 677 -0.72 14.29 31.86
N PHE A 678 -1.54 14.90 32.72
CA PHE A 678 -1.73 14.42 34.09
C PHE A 678 -2.47 13.08 34.14
N VAL A 679 -3.50 12.91 33.31
CA VAL A 679 -4.27 11.64 33.28
C VAL A 679 -3.47 10.52 32.62
N THR A 680 -2.67 10.82 31.59
CA THR A 680 -1.74 9.84 31.01
C THR A 680 -0.64 9.44 32.01
N MET A 681 -0.10 10.37 32.79
CA MET A 681 0.78 10.06 33.93
C MET A 681 0.07 9.14 34.92
N PHE A 682 -1.12 9.50 35.40
CA PHE A 682 -1.88 8.70 36.35
C PHE A 682 -2.15 7.28 35.84
N LYS A 683 -2.57 7.13 34.58
CA LYS A 683 -2.84 5.81 33.97
C LYS A 683 -1.58 4.95 33.89
N ARG A 684 -0.46 5.50 33.41
CA ARG A 684 0.80 4.76 33.27
C ARG A 684 1.39 4.37 34.62
N ILE A 685 1.40 5.30 35.58
CA ILE A 685 1.85 5.05 36.95
C ILE A 685 0.96 3.99 37.61
N SER A 686 -0.36 4.09 37.46
CA SER A 686 -1.29 3.09 38.02
C SER A 686 -1.08 1.71 37.40
N GLN A 687 -0.86 1.62 36.08
CA GLN A 687 -0.57 0.35 35.41
C GLN A 687 0.74 -0.27 35.88
N ASN A 688 1.81 0.53 35.97
CA ASN A 688 3.11 0.06 36.47
C ASN A 688 3.03 -0.34 37.94
N PHE A 689 2.27 0.41 38.74
CA PHE A 689 2.00 0.09 40.14
C PHE A 689 1.24 -1.22 40.28
N ILE A 690 0.14 -1.43 39.54
CA ILE A 690 -0.64 -2.67 39.55
C ILE A 690 0.21 -3.85 39.08
N LEU A 691 0.98 -3.67 38.00
CA LEU A 691 1.88 -4.70 37.49
C LEU A 691 2.88 -5.11 38.55
N PHE A 692 3.55 -4.15 39.19
CA PHE A 692 4.53 -4.42 40.24
C PHE A 692 3.87 -5.05 41.49
N LEU A 693 2.75 -4.49 41.95
CA LEU A 693 1.98 -5.01 43.09
C LEU A 693 1.55 -6.46 42.86
N THR A 694 1.21 -6.85 41.63
CA THR A 694 0.82 -8.23 41.29
C THR A 694 1.97 -9.22 41.56
N TRP A 695 3.23 -8.83 41.36
CA TRP A 695 4.38 -9.66 41.73
C TRP A 695 4.63 -9.64 43.23
N SER A 696 4.37 -8.50 43.89
CA SER A 696 4.57 -8.32 45.33
C SER A 696 3.50 -8.98 46.19
N ILE A 697 2.30 -9.21 45.64
CA ILE A 697 1.14 -9.72 46.40
C ILE A 697 1.43 -11.10 46.99
N SER A 698 2.23 -11.93 46.32
CA SER A 698 2.66 -13.24 46.82
C SER A 698 3.45 -13.13 48.12
N PHE A 699 4.34 -12.13 48.23
CA PHE A 699 5.08 -11.85 49.46
C PHE A 699 4.17 -11.31 50.56
N ILE A 700 3.27 -10.37 50.21
CA ILE A 700 2.32 -9.78 51.16
C ILE A 700 1.38 -10.86 51.73
N ILE A 701 0.86 -11.77 50.90
CA ILE A 701 0.03 -12.90 51.33
C ILE A 701 0.82 -13.83 52.25
N ALA A 702 2.08 -14.15 51.93
CA ALA A 702 2.91 -15.00 52.77
C ALA A 702 3.15 -14.40 54.17
N PHE A 703 3.48 -13.11 54.25
CA PHE A 703 3.63 -12.41 55.53
C PHE A 703 2.30 -12.27 56.28
N ALA A 704 1.19 -12.01 55.59
CA ALA A 704 -0.13 -11.93 56.21
C ALA A 704 -0.58 -13.25 56.83
N LEU A 705 -0.29 -14.38 56.16
CA LEU A 705 -0.55 -15.72 56.69
C LEU A 705 0.42 -16.05 57.84
N ALA A 706 1.68 -15.64 57.75
CA ALA A 706 2.62 -15.77 58.85
C ALA A 706 2.15 -15.01 60.10
N PHE A 707 1.73 -13.75 59.96
CA PHE A 707 1.18 -12.97 61.07
C PHE A 707 -0.12 -13.55 61.60
N TYR A 708 -1.00 -14.08 60.74
CA TYR A 708 -2.18 -14.81 61.18
C TYR A 708 -1.80 -15.99 62.08
N ILE A 709 -0.83 -16.81 61.67
CA ILE A 709 -0.40 -17.98 62.46
C ILE A 709 0.25 -17.55 63.77
N MET A 710 1.07 -16.50 63.74
CA MET A 710 1.89 -16.08 64.88
C MET A 710 1.13 -15.25 65.93
N LEU A 711 0.15 -14.44 65.51
CA LEU A 711 -0.56 -13.50 66.36
C LEU A 711 -2.00 -13.93 66.69
N LYS A 712 -2.45 -15.08 66.19
CA LYS A 712 -3.71 -15.69 66.59
C LYS A 712 -3.60 -16.22 68.03
N LYS A 713 -3.95 -15.37 69.00
CA LYS A 713 -4.15 -15.78 70.39
C LYS A 713 -5.58 -16.30 70.58
N PRO A 714 -5.81 -17.55 71.03
CA PRO A 714 -7.11 -17.97 71.52
C PRO A 714 -7.44 -17.24 72.83
N ALA A 715 -8.71 -16.91 73.06
CA ALA A 715 -9.16 -16.20 74.25
C ALA A 715 -9.10 -17.10 75.50
N THR A 716 -7.90 -17.39 76.02
CA THR A 716 -7.69 -18.37 77.10
C THR A 716 -6.97 -17.81 78.33
N LYS A 717 -6.73 -16.50 78.43
CA LYS A 717 -6.25 -15.87 79.67
C LYS A 717 -7.20 -14.76 80.10
N GLU A 718 -7.69 -14.85 81.33
CA GLU A 718 -8.51 -13.81 81.96
C GLU A 718 -7.72 -12.50 82.00
N GLY A 719 -8.14 -11.51 81.21
CA GLY A 719 -7.62 -10.14 81.24
C GLY A 719 -6.97 -9.62 79.95
N GLU A 720 -6.58 -10.48 78.99
CA GLU A 720 -5.98 -10.02 77.72
C GLU A 720 -7.02 -10.04 76.58
N GLN A 721 -7.30 -8.87 76.00
CA GLN A 721 -8.15 -8.78 74.82
C GLN A 721 -7.41 -9.36 73.60
N PRO A 722 -8.01 -10.28 72.84
CA PRO A 722 -7.39 -10.80 71.62
C PRO A 722 -7.24 -9.68 70.59
N ASN A 723 -6.06 -9.58 69.97
CA ASN A 723 -5.80 -8.57 68.94
C ASN A 723 -6.84 -8.67 67.81
N PRO A 724 -7.71 -7.66 67.62
CA PRO A 724 -8.89 -7.78 66.75
C PRO A 724 -8.54 -7.94 65.27
N TYR A 725 -7.32 -7.54 64.90
CA TYR A 725 -6.82 -7.48 63.53
C TYR A 725 -6.34 -8.84 62.97
N PHE A 726 -5.89 -9.77 63.81
CA PHE A 726 -5.27 -11.04 63.36
C PHE A 726 -6.11 -12.29 63.69
N THR A 727 -7.40 -12.09 63.96
CA THR A 727 -8.34 -13.16 64.35
C THR A 727 -8.79 -14.04 63.19
N THR A 728 -8.93 -13.47 61.99
CA THR A 728 -9.37 -14.15 60.77
C THR A 728 -8.36 -13.91 59.66
N VAL A 729 -8.32 -14.83 58.69
CA VAL A 729 -7.42 -14.73 57.53
C VAL A 729 -7.70 -13.44 56.75
N GLU A 730 -8.98 -13.09 56.56
CA GLU A 730 -9.40 -11.87 55.86
C GLU A 730 -8.93 -10.59 56.55
N ARG A 731 -9.11 -10.48 57.88
CA ARG A 731 -8.66 -9.30 58.64
C ARG A 731 -7.15 -9.20 58.70
N SER A 732 -6.44 -10.34 58.79
CA SER A 732 -4.98 -10.37 58.75
C SER A 732 -4.47 -9.88 57.39
N LEU A 733 -5.02 -10.41 56.29
CA LEU A 733 -4.71 -9.95 54.93
C LEU A 733 -5.01 -8.46 54.77
N LEU A 734 -6.19 -8.00 55.17
CA LEU A 734 -6.57 -6.59 55.07
C LEU A 734 -5.63 -5.69 55.87
N LYS A 735 -5.27 -6.08 57.11
CA LYS A 735 -4.36 -5.29 57.95
C LYS A 735 -2.96 -5.29 57.33
N THR A 736 -2.40 -6.43 56.94
CA THR A 736 -1.08 -6.49 56.30
C THR A 736 -1.04 -5.72 54.97
N ILE A 737 -2.08 -5.77 54.14
CA ILE A 737 -2.19 -4.98 52.91
C ILE A 737 -2.27 -3.49 53.24
N THR A 738 -3.10 -3.09 54.20
CA THR A 738 -3.22 -1.68 54.62
C THR A 738 -1.87 -1.16 55.08
N MET A 739 -1.17 -1.91 55.94
CA MET A 739 0.17 -1.56 56.41
C MET A 739 1.19 -1.50 55.28
N SER A 740 1.10 -2.40 54.30
CA SER A 740 1.96 -2.43 53.13
C SER A 740 1.75 -1.23 52.19
N LEU A 741 0.52 -0.76 52.03
CA LEU A 741 0.16 0.28 51.06
C LEU A 741 0.27 1.68 51.62
N THR A 742 -0.05 1.89 52.91
CA THR A 742 0.08 3.21 53.55
C THR A 742 1.52 3.52 53.93
N GLY A 743 2.37 2.51 54.10
CA GLY A 743 3.73 2.68 54.63
C GLY A 743 3.76 3.12 56.10
N GLU A 744 2.59 3.21 56.73
CA GLU A 744 2.43 3.58 58.12
C GLU A 744 2.29 2.33 58.98
N ILE A 745 3.06 2.34 60.06
CA ILE A 745 3.22 1.22 60.95
C ILE A 745 2.40 1.50 62.22
N GLU A 746 1.12 1.12 62.24
CA GLU A 746 0.29 1.15 63.45
C GLU A 746 0.54 -0.10 64.33
N PHE A 747 1.76 -0.25 64.89
CA PHE A 747 2.11 -1.38 65.77
C PHE A 747 2.18 -1.05 67.26
N GLU A 748 1.60 0.07 67.69
CA GLU A 748 1.57 0.45 69.12
C GLU A 748 0.84 -0.59 70.02
N SER A 749 0.26 -1.64 69.45
CA SER A 749 -0.50 -2.70 70.13
C SER A 749 -0.06 -4.16 69.85
N ILE A 750 1.05 -4.41 69.14
CA ILE A 750 1.47 -5.80 68.83
C ILE A 750 2.61 -6.28 69.73
N GLU A 751 2.23 -7.07 70.73
CA GLU A 751 3.17 -7.82 71.55
C GLU A 751 3.53 -9.16 70.88
N PHE A 752 4.83 -9.41 70.70
CA PHE A 752 5.34 -10.68 70.19
C PHE A 752 5.85 -11.54 71.35
N ASP A 753 5.15 -12.65 71.62
CA ASP A 753 5.52 -13.60 72.67
C ASP A 753 6.82 -14.36 72.35
N LEU A 754 7.12 -14.57 71.06
CA LEU A 754 8.27 -15.35 70.58
C LEU A 754 9.35 -14.46 69.93
N PRO A 755 10.65 -14.72 70.19
CA PRO A 755 11.75 -13.97 69.56
C PRO A 755 11.75 -14.13 68.02
N PHE A 756 11.32 -15.29 67.52
CA PHE A 756 11.15 -15.55 66.09
C PHE A 756 10.13 -14.59 65.44
N GLY A 757 9.08 -14.17 66.17
CA GLY A 757 8.11 -13.19 65.68
C GLY A 757 8.71 -11.82 65.43
N ARG A 758 9.65 -11.42 66.28
CA ARG A 758 10.40 -10.16 66.08
C ARG A 758 11.28 -10.23 64.83
N ILE A 759 11.86 -11.39 64.52
CA ILE A 759 12.69 -11.59 63.31
C ILE A 759 11.83 -11.55 62.04
N VAL A 760 10.73 -12.30 61.99
CA VAL A 760 9.78 -12.28 60.86
C VAL A 760 9.25 -10.86 60.64
N PHE A 761 8.99 -10.15 61.73
CA PHE A 761 8.58 -8.76 61.69
C PHE A 761 9.65 -7.82 61.13
N LEU A 762 10.91 -7.94 61.57
CA LEU A 762 12.02 -7.17 61.01
C LEU A 762 12.24 -7.45 59.52
N LEU A 763 12.07 -8.71 59.08
CA LEU A 763 12.12 -9.07 57.67
C LEU A 763 10.98 -8.42 56.87
N TYR A 764 9.77 -8.36 57.43
CA TYR A 764 8.65 -7.64 56.82
C TYR A 764 8.94 -6.14 56.68
N VAL A 765 9.44 -5.50 57.74
CA VAL A 765 9.83 -4.08 57.70
C VAL A 765 10.91 -3.85 56.65
N PHE A 766 11.93 -4.70 56.58
CA PHE A 766 12.99 -4.57 55.58
C PHE A 766 12.49 -4.76 54.15
N PHE A 767 11.87 -5.90 53.84
CA PHE A 767 11.50 -6.21 52.45
C PHE A 767 10.30 -5.41 51.96
N ILE A 768 9.28 -5.20 52.80
CA ILE A 768 8.04 -4.53 52.37
C ILE A 768 8.13 -3.03 52.63
N MET A 769 8.45 -2.59 53.84
CA MET A 769 8.45 -1.13 54.12
C MET A 769 9.66 -0.42 53.51
N LEU A 770 10.87 -0.96 53.67
CA LEU A 770 12.09 -0.28 53.22
C LEU A 770 12.45 -0.54 51.76
N VAL A 771 12.27 -1.77 51.26
CA VAL A 771 12.63 -2.09 49.87
C VAL A 771 11.44 -1.86 48.94
N LEU A 772 10.30 -2.48 49.19
CA LEU A 772 9.18 -2.48 48.25
C LEU A 772 8.56 -1.09 48.04
N VAL A 773 8.19 -0.39 49.11
CA VAL A 773 7.55 0.93 49.03
C VAL A 773 8.51 1.97 48.44
N ASN A 774 9.78 1.96 48.83
CA ASN A 774 10.77 2.88 48.27
C ASN A 774 11.08 2.59 46.80
N LEU A 775 11.11 1.31 46.39
CA LEU A 775 11.26 0.95 44.99
C LEU A 775 10.05 1.41 44.16
N LEU A 776 8.82 1.25 44.68
CA LEU A 776 7.59 1.74 44.06
C LEU A 776 7.61 3.27 43.86
N ASN A 777 7.99 4.01 44.90
CA ASN A 777 8.13 5.46 44.82
C ASN A 777 9.23 5.87 43.82
N GLY A 778 10.36 5.16 43.81
CA GLY A 778 11.44 5.39 42.86
C GLY A 778 11.04 5.14 41.40
N LEU A 779 10.29 4.05 41.14
CA LEU A 779 9.73 3.75 39.83
C LEU A 779 8.73 4.82 39.38
N ALA A 780 7.81 5.22 40.27
CA ALA A 780 6.84 6.26 39.97
C ALA A 780 7.51 7.60 39.64
N VAL A 781 8.54 8.02 40.39
CA VAL A 781 9.28 9.26 40.11
C VAL A 781 10.03 9.18 38.78
N SER A 782 10.67 8.03 38.49
CA SER A 782 11.34 7.80 37.21
C SER A 782 10.36 7.88 36.03
N ASP A 783 9.19 7.24 36.16
CA ASP A 783 8.12 7.27 35.16
C ASP A 783 7.59 8.69 34.96
N ILE A 784 7.29 9.43 36.04
CA ILE A 784 6.85 10.82 35.97
C ILE A 784 7.88 11.66 35.22
N SER A 785 9.17 11.53 35.56
CA SER A 785 10.26 12.27 34.91
C SER A 785 10.33 11.95 33.40
N SER A 786 10.19 10.68 33.03
CA SER A 786 10.18 10.26 31.61
C SER A 786 8.99 10.85 30.84
N ILE A 787 7.80 10.85 31.43
CA ILE A 787 6.58 11.38 30.79
C ILE A 787 6.63 12.91 30.72
N GLN A 788 7.19 13.58 31.72
CA GLN A 788 7.35 15.04 31.70
C GLN A 788 8.29 15.50 30.58
N LYS A 789 9.37 14.76 30.30
CA LYS A 789 10.27 15.03 29.16
C LYS A 789 9.53 14.96 27.82
N GLU A 790 8.52 14.10 27.70
CA GLU A 790 7.72 13.91 26.49
C GLU A 790 6.34 14.58 26.57
N ALA A 791 6.08 15.43 27.56
CA ALA A 791 4.72 15.93 27.87
C ALA A 791 4.08 16.67 26.70
N GLU A 792 4.86 17.44 25.93
CA GLU A 792 4.39 18.14 24.74
C GLU A 792 3.95 17.16 23.64
N ILE A 793 4.75 16.12 23.39
CA ILE A 793 4.43 15.06 22.42
C ILE A 793 3.17 14.32 22.88
N VAL A 794 3.11 13.90 24.14
CA VAL A 794 1.96 13.19 24.72
C VAL A 794 0.68 14.03 24.61
N ASN A 795 0.78 15.35 24.83
CA ASN A 795 -0.34 16.27 24.62
C ASN A 795 -0.80 16.25 23.15
N HIS A 796 0.11 16.39 22.18
CA HIS A 796 -0.25 16.31 20.76
C HIS A 796 -0.86 14.96 20.36
N VAL A 797 -0.30 13.84 20.84
CA VAL A 797 -0.84 12.49 20.59
C VAL A 797 -2.26 12.37 21.14
N SER A 798 -2.49 12.74 22.40
CA SER A 798 -3.82 12.70 23.03
C SER A 798 -4.85 13.56 22.26
N ARG A 799 -4.41 14.69 21.72
CA ARG A 799 -5.24 15.58 20.90
C ARG A 799 -5.58 14.96 19.55
N ILE A 800 -4.62 14.32 18.89
CA ILE A 800 -4.83 13.59 17.63
C ILE A 800 -5.81 12.42 17.85
N GLU A 801 -5.63 11.65 18.93
CA GLU A 801 -6.52 10.55 19.28
C GLU A 801 -7.96 11.02 19.50
N LEU A 802 -8.14 12.16 20.19
CA LEU A 802 -9.45 12.76 20.41
C LEU A 802 -10.06 13.29 19.09
N ILE A 803 -9.27 13.98 18.26
CA ILE A 803 -9.71 14.48 16.95
C ILE A 803 -10.15 13.31 16.05
N SER A 804 -9.29 12.31 15.94
CA SER A 804 -9.51 11.11 15.13
C SER A 804 -10.73 10.32 15.63
N TYR A 805 -10.92 10.24 16.95
CA TYR A 805 -12.13 9.66 17.54
C TYR A 805 -13.41 10.40 17.12
N PHE A 806 -13.45 11.72 17.25
CA PHE A 806 -14.61 12.51 16.81
C PHE A 806 -14.85 12.39 15.29
N GLU A 807 -13.79 12.38 14.48
CA GLU A 807 -13.90 12.12 13.02
C GLU A 807 -14.50 10.74 12.74
N SER A 808 -14.06 9.71 13.47
CA SER A 808 -14.56 8.35 13.29
C SER A 808 -16.04 8.21 13.64
N MET A 809 -16.45 8.89 14.72
CA MET A 809 -17.84 8.93 15.17
C MET A 809 -18.76 9.61 14.12
N LEU A 810 -18.24 10.62 13.42
CA LEU A 810 -19.00 11.41 12.44
C LEU A 810 -19.04 10.77 11.05
N LEU A 811 -17.96 10.13 10.64
CA LEU A 811 -17.79 9.56 9.29
C LEU A 811 -18.23 8.09 9.19
N GLY A 812 -18.51 7.42 10.31
CA GLY A 812 -18.98 6.03 10.33
C GLY A 812 -17.85 5.02 10.17
N ASP A 813 -16.93 5.06 11.16
CA ASP A 813 -15.69 4.27 11.28
C ASP A 813 -14.94 4.05 9.94
N PRO A 814 -14.24 5.08 9.43
CA PRO A 814 -13.39 4.93 8.25
C PRO A 814 -12.02 4.28 8.55
N PHE A 815 -11.64 4.10 9.81
CA PHE A 815 -10.24 3.90 10.19
C PHE A 815 -9.82 2.44 10.42
N HIS A 816 -10.77 1.49 10.58
CA HIS A 816 -10.47 0.08 10.87
C HIS A 816 -9.44 -0.12 12.01
N PHE A 817 -9.47 0.74 13.05
CA PHE A 817 -8.45 0.87 14.12
C PHE A 817 -7.99 -0.45 14.77
N PHE A 818 -8.83 -1.47 14.77
CA PHE A 818 -8.58 -2.76 15.42
C PHE A 818 -8.71 -3.96 14.49
N SER A 819 -8.55 -3.81 13.17
CA SER A 819 -8.53 -4.94 12.23
C SER A 819 -7.65 -6.10 12.74
N ASN A 820 -6.52 -5.76 13.38
CA ASN A 820 -5.52 -6.69 13.91
C ASN A 820 -5.54 -6.93 15.44
N TRP A 821 -6.50 -6.37 16.19
CA TRP A 821 -6.58 -6.49 17.67
C TRP A 821 -7.95 -7.03 18.12
N PRO A 822 -8.08 -7.94 19.11
CA PRO A 822 -7.07 -8.39 20.08
C PRO A 822 -6.08 -9.43 19.53
N PRO A 823 -4.92 -9.63 20.19
CA PRO A 823 -3.98 -10.71 19.87
C PRO A 823 -4.57 -12.11 20.15
N PHE A 824 -5.69 -12.20 20.88
CA PHE A 824 -6.39 -13.45 21.17
C PHE A 824 -7.27 -13.91 20.01
N SER A 825 -7.17 -15.19 19.66
CA SER A 825 -7.83 -15.82 18.51
C SER A 825 -9.36 -15.73 18.53
N TRP A 826 -9.98 -15.63 19.71
CA TRP A 826 -11.44 -15.48 19.86
C TRP A 826 -11.92 -14.04 19.60
N GLY A 827 -11.12 -13.03 19.96
CA GLY A 827 -11.47 -11.63 19.78
C GLY A 827 -11.48 -11.17 18.31
N ARG A 828 -10.72 -11.86 17.44
CA ARG A 828 -10.73 -11.63 15.98
C ARG A 828 -11.98 -12.18 15.28
N LYS A 829 -12.76 -13.03 15.95
CA LYS A 829 -14.02 -13.59 15.42
C LYS A 829 -15.24 -12.69 15.64
N VAL A 830 -15.09 -11.61 16.42
CA VAL A 830 -16.15 -10.60 16.55
C VAL A 830 -16.29 -9.91 15.20
N PRO A 831 -17.42 -10.06 14.49
CA PRO A 831 -17.57 -9.47 13.17
C PRO A 831 -17.54 -7.94 13.27
N ASP A 832 -16.76 -7.31 12.39
CA ASP A 832 -16.93 -5.88 12.12
C ASP A 832 -18.36 -5.74 11.60
N CYS A 833 -19.23 -5.07 12.35
CA CYS A 833 -20.66 -4.96 12.04
C CYS A 833 -20.89 -4.01 10.84
N SER A 834 -20.44 -4.44 9.66
CA SER A 834 -20.53 -3.72 8.38
C SER A 834 -21.96 -3.45 7.94
N CYS A 835 -22.92 -4.25 8.42
CA CYS A 835 -24.36 -4.02 8.24
C CYS A 835 -24.82 -2.67 8.83
N LEU A 836 -24.21 -2.22 9.94
CA LEU A 836 -24.54 -0.94 10.57
C LEU A 836 -23.94 0.25 9.81
N ARG A 837 -22.84 0.02 9.06
CA ARG A 837 -22.23 1.04 8.19
C ARG A 837 -23.18 1.48 7.07
N GLY A 838 -23.90 0.52 6.46
CA GLY A 838 -24.94 0.81 5.47
C GLY A 838 -26.12 1.61 6.05
N VAL A 839 -26.49 1.35 7.30
CA VAL A 839 -27.54 2.10 8.02
C VAL A 839 -27.06 3.50 8.40
N PHE A 840 -25.80 3.67 8.80
CA PHE A 840 -25.20 4.97 9.08
C PHE A 840 -25.06 5.85 7.83
N GLN A 841 -24.73 5.26 6.69
CA GLN A 841 -24.69 5.92 5.39
C GLN A 841 -26.08 6.16 4.78
N SER A 842 -27.16 5.66 5.41
CA SER A 842 -28.51 5.94 4.96
C SER A 842 -28.81 7.45 5.01
N ARG A 843 -29.62 7.94 4.05
CA ARG A 843 -29.96 9.36 3.94
C ARG A 843 -30.62 9.92 5.20
N LEU A 844 -31.33 9.09 5.97
CA LEU A 844 -32.00 9.49 7.21
C LEU A 844 -31.00 9.74 8.33
N MET A 845 -30.11 8.79 8.61
CA MET A 845 -29.08 8.95 9.65
C MET A 845 -28.08 10.05 9.29
N SER A 846 -27.64 10.11 8.04
CA SER A 846 -26.75 11.17 7.56
C SER A 846 -27.38 12.57 7.71
N LYS A 847 -28.69 12.71 7.47
CA LYS A 847 -29.43 13.96 7.73
C LYS A 847 -29.57 14.25 9.21
N LEU A 848 -29.84 13.24 10.05
CA LEU A 848 -30.00 13.41 11.49
C LEU A 848 -28.69 13.89 12.12
N ILE A 849 -27.58 13.22 11.80
CA ILE A 849 -26.21 13.60 12.19
C ILE A 849 -25.82 14.95 11.60
N GLY A 850 -26.22 15.22 10.35
CA GLY A 850 -26.03 16.51 9.70
C GLY A 850 -26.77 17.65 10.39
N LEU A 851 -27.96 17.41 10.94
CA LEU A 851 -28.74 18.39 11.70
C LEU A 851 -28.21 18.59 13.12
N THR A 852 -27.81 17.51 13.80
CA THR A 852 -27.40 17.55 15.21
C THR A 852 -25.93 17.92 15.43
N LEU A 853 -25.04 17.48 14.53
CA LEU A 853 -23.58 17.68 14.64
C LEU A 853 -22.97 18.51 13.49
N GLY A 854 -23.74 18.87 12.45
CA GLY A 854 -23.23 19.73 11.37
C GLY A 854 -22.10 19.10 10.57
N SER A 855 -22.28 17.86 10.08
CA SER A 855 -21.21 17.01 9.49
C SER A 855 -20.35 17.64 8.39
N LYS A 856 -20.90 18.54 7.55
CA LYS A 856 -20.11 19.26 6.53
C LYS A 856 -19.24 20.38 7.11
N ARG A 857 -19.69 20.94 8.23
CA ARG A 857 -18.98 21.98 9.00
C ARG A 857 -17.96 21.40 9.96
N PHE A 858 -17.23 20.35 9.61
CA PHE A 858 -16.20 19.77 10.48
C PHE A 858 -14.84 19.69 9.77
N LEU A 859 -14.83 19.14 8.55
CA LEU A 859 -13.63 19.01 7.73
C LEU A 859 -13.06 20.40 7.38
N LEU A 860 -11.74 20.54 7.50
CA LEU A 860 -11.07 21.80 7.19
C LEU A 860 -10.96 22.00 5.68
N PHE A 861 -10.64 20.93 4.93
CA PHE A 861 -10.34 20.99 3.49
C PHE A 861 -11.57 21.19 2.61
N SER A 862 -12.76 20.78 3.05
CA SER A 862 -13.99 20.93 2.25
C SER A 862 -14.63 22.32 2.31
N GLU A 863 -14.30 23.15 3.31
CA GLU A 863 -14.96 24.44 3.52
C GLU A 863 -14.00 25.63 3.69
N ARG A 864 -12.98 25.54 4.57
CA ARG A 864 -12.11 26.70 4.92
C ARG A 864 -10.73 26.67 4.26
N LEU A 865 -10.24 25.48 3.91
CA LEU A 865 -8.91 25.24 3.34
C LEU A 865 -9.02 24.48 2.02
N ALA A 866 -9.80 25.01 1.07
CA ALA A 866 -9.95 24.40 -0.26
C ALA A 866 -8.61 24.30 -1.00
N GLU A 867 -7.75 25.31 -0.89
CA GLU A 867 -6.39 25.33 -1.45
C GLU A 867 -5.37 24.60 -0.57
N LYS A 868 -5.78 24.06 0.59
CA LYS A 868 -4.91 23.42 1.59
C LYS A 868 -3.72 24.26 2.03
N GLN A 869 -3.85 25.59 1.99
CA GLN A 869 -2.84 26.55 2.46
C GLN A 869 -3.44 27.55 3.44
N ALA A 870 -2.71 27.86 4.52
CA ALA A 870 -3.09 28.90 5.47
C ALA A 870 -2.01 29.99 5.54
N ILE A 871 -2.41 31.26 5.53
CA ILE A 871 -1.50 32.41 5.56
C ILE A 871 -1.72 33.20 6.85
N PHE A 872 -0.65 33.50 7.58
CA PHE A 872 -0.68 34.25 8.84
C PHE A 872 0.31 35.41 8.85
N TYR A 873 -0.04 36.50 9.54
CA TYR A 873 0.78 37.70 9.68
C TYR A 873 1.23 37.88 11.14
N PRO A 874 2.42 37.40 11.54
CA PRO A 874 2.83 37.35 12.95
C PRO A 874 3.07 38.72 13.59
N ASN A 875 3.45 39.73 12.79
CA ASN A 875 3.89 41.06 13.27
C ASN A 875 2.75 42.10 13.36
N ARG A 876 1.51 41.78 12.95
CA ARG A 876 0.34 42.69 13.07
C ARG A 876 -0.24 42.74 14.49
N SER A 877 -1.11 43.69 14.82
CA SER A 877 -1.74 43.80 16.14
C SER A 877 -2.73 42.63 16.42
N ARG A 878 -3.00 42.25 17.68
CA ARG A 878 -3.77 41.03 18.07
C ARG A 878 -5.16 40.89 17.41
N ARG A 879 -5.79 42.00 16.97
CA ARG A 879 -7.05 42.01 16.18
C ARG A 879 -6.80 41.86 14.67
N GLU A 880 -5.67 42.32 14.14
CA GLU A 880 -5.29 42.26 12.72
C GLU A 880 -4.39 41.07 12.35
N LYS A 881 -3.81 40.37 13.34
CA LYS A 881 -3.20 39.01 13.17
C LYS A 881 -4.21 37.98 12.66
N SER A 882 -5.50 38.32 12.73
CA SER A 882 -6.64 37.44 12.49
C SER A 882 -7.29 37.64 11.12
N GLN A 883 -6.96 38.68 10.36
CA GLN A 883 -7.56 38.93 9.05
C GLN A 883 -6.85 38.13 7.95
N MET A 884 -7.58 37.18 7.37
CA MET A 884 -7.22 36.52 6.13
C MET A 884 -7.22 37.58 5.01
N GLY A 885 -6.09 37.78 4.35
CA GLY A 885 -6.02 38.53 3.10
C GLY A 885 -6.63 37.67 2.00
N ALA A 886 -7.93 37.86 1.75
CA ALA A 886 -8.61 37.21 0.65
C ALA A 886 -8.05 37.72 -0.69
N HIS A 887 -7.36 36.85 -1.42
CA HIS A 887 -7.48 36.84 -2.88
C HIS A 887 -8.37 35.66 -3.27
N THR A 888 -9.65 35.70 -2.88
CA THR A 888 -10.68 34.90 -3.54
C THR A 888 -11.32 35.76 -4.63
N SER A 889 -10.93 35.49 -5.86
CA SER A 889 -11.65 35.96 -7.03
C SER A 889 -13.04 35.30 -7.06
N SER A 890 -14.04 36.12 -6.75
CA SER A 890 -15.43 36.03 -7.19
C SER A 890 -16.35 34.92 -6.63
N LYS A 891 -17.44 35.42 -6.01
CA LYS A 891 -18.76 34.82 -5.77
C LYS A 891 -18.91 33.85 -4.59
N GLY A 892 -19.57 34.37 -3.54
CA GLY A 892 -20.54 33.58 -2.76
C GLY A 892 -20.47 33.70 -1.24
N LEU A 893 -20.77 34.88 -0.71
CA LEU A 893 -21.54 35.13 0.53
C LEU A 893 -21.44 34.07 1.65
N LEU A 894 -20.54 34.27 2.62
CA LEU A 894 -20.67 33.99 4.07
C LEU A 894 -19.36 34.41 4.76
N ASP A 895 -19.47 35.19 5.84
CA ASP A 895 -18.37 35.91 6.51
C ASP A 895 -17.15 35.01 6.87
N PRO A 896 -15.90 35.47 6.63
CA PRO A 896 -14.71 34.74 7.06
C PRO A 896 -14.50 34.96 8.56
N GLU A 897 -15.08 34.10 9.40
CA GLU A 897 -14.69 34.02 10.81
C GLU A 897 -13.18 33.79 10.91
N THR A 898 -12.50 34.75 11.53
CA THR A 898 -11.05 34.85 11.59
C THR A 898 -10.41 33.67 12.34
N ILE A 899 -9.61 32.87 11.64
CA ILE A 899 -8.85 31.77 12.24
C ILE A 899 -7.65 32.37 12.98
N VAL A 900 -7.76 32.52 14.29
CA VAL A 900 -6.63 32.93 15.14
C VAL A 900 -5.75 31.70 15.43
N LEU A 901 -4.43 31.81 15.33
CA LEU A 901 -3.48 30.78 15.77
C LEU A 901 -2.88 31.17 17.14
N ASP A 902 -2.37 30.21 17.89
CA ASP A 902 -1.64 30.50 19.13
C ASP A 902 -0.30 31.17 18.80
N VAL A 903 0.10 32.17 19.60
CA VAL A 903 1.31 32.97 19.36
C VAL A 903 2.56 32.10 19.41
N GLU A 904 2.61 31.13 20.32
CA GLU A 904 3.70 30.17 20.47
C GLU A 904 3.98 29.39 19.17
N ILE A 905 2.93 28.99 18.43
CA ILE A 905 3.07 28.25 17.17
C ILE A 905 3.66 29.16 16.08
N LEU A 906 3.21 30.42 16.03
CA LEU A 906 3.72 31.41 15.08
C LEU A 906 5.18 31.78 15.37
N GLU A 907 5.57 31.88 16.65
CA GLU A 907 6.95 32.12 17.06
C GLU A 907 7.84 30.90 16.76
N ALA A 908 7.38 29.69 17.03
CA ALA A 908 8.10 28.47 16.66
C ALA A 908 8.32 28.35 15.14
N ALA A 909 7.30 28.68 14.34
CA ALA A 909 7.41 28.77 12.88
C ALA A 909 8.41 29.84 12.44
N LYS A 910 8.33 31.05 13.02
CA LYS A 910 9.26 32.15 12.75
C LYS A 910 10.71 31.76 13.05
N MET A 911 10.95 31.08 14.18
CA MET A 911 12.28 30.59 14.56
C MET A 911 12.85 29.55 13.59
N ARG A 912 12.04 28.61 13.10
CA ARG A 912 12.48 27.65 12.07
C ARG A 912 12.79 28.35 10.75
N LEU A 913 11.97 29.31 10.32
CA LEU A 913 12.22 30.11 9.12
C LEU A 913 13.51 30.94 9.23
N MET A 914 13.78 31.53 10.39
CA MET A 914 15.04 32.24 10.66
C MET A 914 16.25 31.32 10.48
N ARG A 915 16.22 30.13 11.09
CA ARG A 915 17.30 29.13 10.91
C ARG A 915 17.48 28.73 9.45
N LYS A 916 16.38 28.51 8.72
CA LYS A 916 16.43 28.17 7.28
C LYS A 916 17.11 29.29 6.47
N GLN A 917 16.80 30.55 6.77
CA GLN A 917 17.45 31.71 6.15
C GLN A 917 18.92 31.82 6.52
N GLU A 918 19.30 31.61 7.79
CA GLU A 918 20.69 31.60 8.25
C GLU A 918 21.52 30.52 7.56
N VAL A 919 21.01 29.29 7.47
CA VAL A 919 21.67 28.18 6.78
C VAL A 919 21.85 28.50 5.29
N SER A 920 20.82 29.06 4.65
CA SER A 920 20.90 29.51 3.26
C SER A 920 21.95 30.61 3.07
N LEU A 921 22.04 31.57 4.00
CA LEU A 921 23.01 32.66 3.97
C LEU A 921 24.45 32.15 4.14
N ILE A 922 24.66 31.19 5.05
CA ILE A 922 25.96 30.53 5.25
C ILE A 922 26.38 29.80 3.97
N ALA A 923 25.47 29.05 3.36
CA ALA A 923 25.71 28.35 2.10
C ALA A 923 26.04 29.32 0.95
N THR A 924 25.32 30.44 0.82
CA THR A 924 25.61 31.46 -0.19
C THR A 924 26.97 32.12 0.05
N ASN A 925 27.30 32.43 1.30
CA ASN A 925 28.60 33.01 1.66
C ASN A 925 29.75 32.04 1.36
N GLN A 926 29.58 30.74 1.59
CA GLN A 926 30.56 29.73 1.19
C GLN A 926 30.74 29.66 -0.34
N ARG A 927 29.66 29.75 -1.11
CA ARG A 927 29.72 29.82 -2.58
C ARG A 927 30.44 31.08 -3.06
N ILE A 928 30.12 32.24 -2.49
CA ILE A 928 30.79 33.51 -2.79
C ILE A 928 32.29 33.41 -2.50
N ASN A 929 32.66 32.89 -1.32
CA ASN A 929 34.06 32.68 -0.96
C ASN A 929 34.79 31.73 -1.93
N LYS A 930 34.11 30.69 -2.43
CA LYS A 930 34.67 29.78 -3.44
C LYS A 930 34.88 30.48 -4.78
N ILE A 931 33.92 31.30 -5.21
CA ILE A 931 34.00 32.12 -6.43
C ILE A 931 35.14 33.13 -6.31
N GLU A 932 35.25 33.86 -5.19
CA GLU A 932 36.34 34.80 -4.93
C GLU A 932 37.72 34.11 -5.00
N ARG A 933 37.87 32.92 -4.42
CA ARG A 933 39.11 32.13 -4.53
C ARG A 933 39.44 31.78 -5.98
N SER A 934 38.44 31.38 -6.77
CA SER A 934 38.64 31.08 -8.20
C SER A 934 39.01 32.33 -9.02
N LEU A 935 38.39 33.47 -8.74
CA LEU A 935 38.74 34.75 -9.39
C LEU A 935 40.17 35.18 -9.06
N ARG A 936 40.61 35.03 -7.80
CA ARG A 936 42.01 35.30 -7.40
C ARG A 936 43.01 34.38 -8.11
N LEU A 937 42.67 33.11 -8.33
CA LEU A 937 43.50 32.17 -9.09
C LEU A 937 43.60 32.57 -10.56
N MET A 938 42.48 32.92 -11.20
CA MET A 938 42.48 33.39 -12.59
C MET A 938 43.26 34.69 -12.74
N SER A 939 43.12 35.64 -11.82
CA SER A 939 43.91 36.88 -11.83
C SER A 939 45.41 36.61 -11.68
N LYS A 940 45.82 35.66 -10.83
CA LYS A 940 47.23 35.24 -10.73
C LYS A 940 47.73 34.61 -12.03
N GLN A 941 46.93 33.76 -12.67
CA GLN A 941 47.28 33.16 -13.97
C GLN A 941 47.40 34.22 -15.06
N GLN A 942 46.48 35.19 -15.09
CA GLN A 942 46.51 36.29 -16.04
C GLN A 942 47.76 37.16 -15.84
N ASN A 943 48.10 37.52 -14.60
CA ASN A 943 49.32 38.28 -14.30
C ASN A 943 50.59 37.50 -14.68
N TYR A 944 50.62 36.18 -14.44
CA TYR A 944 51.74 35.33 -14.85
C TYR A 944 51.90 35.27 -16.38
N ILE A 945 50.79 35.22 -17.12
CA ILE A 945 50.81 35.29 -18.59
C ILE A 945 51.31 36.66 -19.06
N ILE A 946 50.89 37.75 -18.42
CA ILE A 946 51.37 39.11 -18.73
C ILE A 946 52.88 39.23 -18.47
N ASP A 947 53.37 38.69 -17.35
CA ASP A 947 54.80 38.65 -17.03
C ASP A 947 55.59 37.81 -18.05
N LEU A 948 55.07 36.67 -18.47
CA LEU A 948 55.65 35.86 -19.55
C LEU A 948 55.70 36.62 -20.89
N LEU A 949 54.61 37.30 -21.26
CA LEU A 949 54.53 38.08 -22.50
C LEU A 949 55.51 39.26 -22.51
N THR A 950 55.64 39.96 -21.37
CA THR A 950 56.61 41.06 -21.20
C THR A 950 58.06 40.56 -21.17
N GLN A 951 58.34 39.39 -20.59
CA GLN A 951 59.65 38.75 -20.70
C GLN A 951 59.97 38.33 -22.14
N MET A 952 58.98 37.83 -22.90
CA MET A 952 59.17 37.50 -24.31
C MET A 952 59.34 38.74 -25.20
N SER A 953 58.74 39.88 -24.86
CA SER A 953 58.90 41.12 -25.65
C SER A 953 60.18 41.90 -25.33
N SER A 954 60.86 41.60 -24.22
CA SER A 954 62.10 42.24 -23.80
C SER A 954 63.36 41.45 -24.17
N LYS A 955 63.20 40.22 -24.64
CA LYS A 955 64.21 39.45 -25.38
C LYS A 955 64.04 39.69 -26.86
#